data_AF-A0A224XJ58-F1
#
_entry.id   AF-A0A224XJ58-F1
#
_cell.length_a   1.000
_cell.length_b   1.000
_cell.length_c   1.000
_cell.angle_alpha   90.00
_cell.angle_beta   90.00
_cell.angle_gamma   90.00
#
_symmetry.space_group_name_H-M   'P 1'
#
loop_
_entity.id
_entity.type
_entity.pdbx_description
1 polymer ?
#
loop_
_entity_poly.entity_id
_entity_poly.type
_entity_poly.pdbx_seq_one_letter_code
_entity_poly.pdbx_strand_id
1 'polypeptide(L)'
;MVVFLLLLLFVLIIWGRIRDKKDEIRKIVIILDDNYPADNYSYLIAVYTGNKIFSGTTANVGIKVYGELATSHAHILWTDKRPTLKKTYDDWFLMFTSEDLGRLKYIDIWHDNSGKSPEWYCRKIYIYDLSTNAQYIFSIEQWISISNIDNMHPRYFVYTFHPLHAETKTELLKNNALQGFREKHLWSSIMLRHPRSIYTRPQRAIIAISFVLANMLISMIFFGMEEEGPADLPTVTITIREILISIYSVLLSIPLVILVSYCFKKSNLMYVTKSERKKSFNAEEFNRLFKEGSAFKGCIMAMLYFIGHMLTPVDLVPVQLVVRRSERKRKIWLIISWTLAIIIVIVCSTVIIFYGLKFGKNKSLLWMTTYIFGALEEILLVDPIKIVLISLILAIIFKKTFVEYYAIDPYEMISYRSKLSYGAIVLKRKHPMYRPIPLYALQEQMLKRYRRVFCKHIASEIGIMFLLVVAILLIIYLFDIRSKYYSNSHMYDMLISEIDKSKNLEYIHNFDTFKEVRNNYITRGSEIISSEYLEKKVVRTYNRTDVLYFFMQGMFPKMHYLKWYNGTLLELEENESPKYSEDIRATSYIKGWANDYSTKLIGVPRLRQLRVSLNWSGEVSPLFRPWYGYRVGCLNIFNQETKPFRPEWVPLPRYYKEPPVWAYQTYNATESLGMFGLSGLYYSRGGYVELLHTNKGKSDKKLIKL
;
A
#
# COMPACT_ATOMS: atom_id res chain seq x y z
N MET A 1 -6.28 17.83 3.31
CA MET A 1 -6.78 16.43 3.40
C MET A 1 -8.29 16.34 3.63
N VAL A 2 -8.86 16.99 4.65
CA VAL A 2 -10.32 16.96 4.91
C VAL A 2 -11.14 17.36 3.67
N VAL A 3 -10.79 18.48 3.02
CA VAL A 3 -11.44 18.92 1.76
C VAL A 3 -11.37 17.85 0.67
N PHE A 4 -10.22 17.18 0.54
CA PHE A 4 -10.05 16.09 -0.43
C PHE A 4 -11.00 14.90 -0.12
N LEU A 5 -11.15 14.52 1.15
CA LEU A 5 -12.08 13.45 1.55
C LEU A 5 -13.54 13.83 1.28
N LEU A 6 -13.92 15.11 1.46
CA LEU A 6 -15.26 15.61 1.14
C LEU A 6 -15.52 15.62 -0.38
N LEU A 7 -14.54 16.04 -1.18
CA LEU A 7 -14.61 15.96 -2.65
C LEU A 7 -14.71 14.51 -3.12
N LEU A 8 -13.91 13.62 -2.53
CA LEU A 8 -13.97 12.19 -2.81
C LEU A 8 -15.35 11.61 -2.46
N LEU A 9 -15.93 11.99 -1.32
CA LEU A 9 -17.29 11.58 -0.93
C LEU A 9 -18.31 12.02 -1.99
N PHE A 10 -18.24 13.28 -2.43
CA PHE A 10 -19.14 13.81 -3.47
C PHE A 10 -19.03 13.01 -4.78
N VAL A 11 -17.80 12.76 -5.24
CA VAL A 11 -17.53 11.95 -6.45
C VAL A 11 -18.05 10.53 -6.28
N LEU A 12 -17.81 9.88 -5.14
CA LEU A 12 -18.25 8.52 -4.85
C LEU A 12 -19.78 8.41 -4.76
N ILE A 13 -20.47 9.43 -4.24
CA ILE A 13 -21.94 9.46 -4.20
C ILE A 13 -22.51 9.53 -5.62
N ILE A 14 -22.01 10.45 -6.46
CA ILE A 14 -22.48 10.60 -7.86
C ILE A 14 -22.19 9.33 -8.65
N TRP A 15 -20.93 8.88 -8.65
CA TRP A 15 -20.52 7.67 -9.35
C TRP A 15 -21.28 6.44 -8.85
N GLY A 16 -21.41 6.30 -7.53
CA GLY A 16 -22.12 5.20 -6.89
C GLY A 16 -23.59 5.16 -7.27
N ARG A 17 -24.26 6.32 -7.34
CA ARG A 17 -25.66 6.43 -7.77
C ARG A 17 -25.86 6.02 -9.22
N ILE A 18 -24.97 6.46 -10.12
CA ILE A 18 -24.99 6.08 -11.54
C ILE A 18 -24.79 4.57 -11.70
N ARG A 19 -23.83 3.99 -10.95
CA ARG A 19 -23.55 2.55 -10.99
C ARG A 19 -24.69 1.72 -10.42
N ASP A 20 -25.25 2.12 -9.29
CA ASP A 20 -26.37 1.40 -8.69
C ASP A 20 -27.62 1.44 -9.57
N LYS A 21 -27.89 2.54 -10.28
CA LYS A 21 -28.99 2.61 -11.27
C LYS A 21 -28.77 1.63 -12.44
N LYS A 22 -27.53 1.47 -12.91
CA LYS A 22 -27.19 0.45 -13.92
C LYS A 22 -27.37 -0.98 -13.39
N ASP A 23 -27.06 -1.20 -12.11
CA ASP A 23 -27.21 -2.50 -11.44
C ASP A 23 -28.68 -2.86 -11.13
N GLU A 24 -29.62 -1.92 -11.11
CA GLU A 24 -31.06 -2.20 -10.90
C GLU A 24 -31.62 -3.17 -11.95
N ILE A 25 -31.21 -3.02 -13.21
CA ILE A 25 -31.64 -3.90 -14.33
C ILE A 25 -31.20 -5.35 -14.07
N ARG A 26 -30.11 -5.57 -13.32
CA ARG A 26 -29.60 -6.91 -12.99
C ARG A 26 -30.38 -7.62 -11.90
N LYS A 27 -31.14 -6.89 -11.08
CA LYS A 27 -31.99 -7.48 -10.03
C LYS A 27 -33.19 -8.21 -10.61
N ILE A 28 -33.62 -7.81 -11.80
CA ILE A 28 -34.78 -8.35 -12.49
C ILE A 28 -34.52 -9.80 -12.90
N VAL A 29 -35.48 -10.69 -12.59
CA VAL A 29 -35.47 -12.07 -13.08
C VAL A 29 -35.84 -12.08 -14.56
N ILE A 30 -35.07 -12.83 -15.33
CA ILE A 30 -35.22 -12.92 -16.77
C ILE A 30 -36.22 -14.02 -17.06
N ILE A 31 -37.36 -13.68 -17.65
CA ILE A 31 -38.29 -14.68 -18.16
C ILE A 31 -37.76 -15.09 -19.53
N LEU A 32 -37.54 -16.39 -19.71
CA LEU A 32 -36.99 -16.90 -20.96
C LEU A 32 -38.04 -16.76 -22.08
N ASP A 33 -37.65 -16.09 -23.16
CA ASP A 33 -38.54 -15.80 -24.29
C ASP A 33 -38.93 -17.06 -25.09
N ASP A 34 -38.25 -18.18 -24.84
CA ASP A 34 -38.49 -19.47 -25.47
C ASP A 34 -39.34 -20.43 -24.63
N ASN A 35 -39.96 -19.93 -23.55
CA ASN A 35 -40.99 -20.63 -22.80
C ASN A 35 -42.29 -20.72 -23.60
N TYR A 36 -42.92 -21.91 -23.66
CA TYR A 36 -44.21 -22.05 -24.32
C TYR A 36 -45.33 -21.40 -23.50
N PRO A 37 -46.30 -20.74 -24.14
CA PRO A 37 -47.36 -20.02 -23.43
C PRO A 37 -48.36 -20.93 -22.70
N ALA A 38 -48.38 -22.23 -23.03
CA ALA A 38 -49.23 -23.24 -22.37
C ALA A 38 -48.55 -23.90 -21.15
N ASP A 39 -47.24 -23.74 -20.99
CA ASP A 39 -46.49 -24.34 -19.89
C ASP A 39 -46.79 -23.57 -18.58
N ASN A 40 -47.22 -24.29 -17.55
CA ASN A 40 -47.68 -23.70 -16.29
C ASN A 40 -46.79 -24.03 -15.09
N TYR A 41 -45.93 -25.05 -15.19
CA TYR A 41 -45.04 -25.41 -14.10
C TYR A 41 -43.76 -24.58 -14.18
N SER A 42 -43.35 -23.93 -13.08
CA SER A 42 -42.28 -22.92 -13.11
C SER A 42 -41.06 -23.31 -12.28
N TYR A 43 -39.88 -23.25 -12.90
CA TYR A 43 -38.58 -23.41 -12.26
C TYR A 43 -37.77 -22.13 -12.37
N LEU A 44 -37.11 -21.74 -11.27
CA LEU A 44 -36.19 -20.61 -11.23
C LEU A 44 -34.74 -21.11 -11.27
N ILE A 45 -34.04 -20.78 -12.34
CA ILE A 45 -32.64 -21.15 -12.57
C ILE A 45 -31.75 -19.96 -12.18
N ALA A 46 -30.99 -20.07 -11.10
CA ALA A 46 -30.03 -19.06 -10.66
C ALA A 46 -28.60 -19.49 -10.98
N VAL A 47 -27.97 -18.80 -11.92
CA VAL A 47 -26.64 -19.12 -12.45
C VAL A 47 -25.59 -18.20 -11.83
N TYR A 48 -24.60 -18.78 -11.15
CA TYR A 48 -23.50 -18.06 -10.52
C TYR A 48 -22.23 -18.15 -11.35
N THR A 49 -21.87 -17.05 -11.99
CA THR A 49 -20.59 -16.93 -12.69
C THR A 49 -19.48 -16.63 -11.69
N GLY A 50 -18.36 -17.35 -11.74
CA GLY A 50 -17.32 -17.22 -10.72
C GLY A 50 -16.54 -15.91 -10.79
N ASN A 51 -15.58 -15.75 -9.88
CA ASN A 51 -14.81 -14.52 -9.68
C ASN A 51 -13.39 -14.54 -10.30
N LYS A 52 -13.02 -15.62 -11.00
CA LYS A 52 -11.74 -15.72 -11.71
C LYS A 52 -11.59 -14.60 -12.75
N ILE A 53 -10.37 -14.26 -13.13
CA ILE A 53 -10.10 -13.27 -14.18
C ILE A 53 -10.74 -13.80 -15.48
N PHE A 54 -11.47 -12.94 -16.20
CA PHE A 54 -12.22 -13.29 -17.42
C PHE A 54 -13.27 -14.39 -17.29
N SER A 55 -13.80 -14.64 -16.08
CA SER A 55 -14.79 -15.70 -15.85
C SER A 55 -16.15 -15.52 -16.53
N GLY A 56 -16.47 -14.33 -17.05
CA GLY A 56 -17.77 -14.05 -17.67
C GLY A 56 -17.75 -14.25 -19.17
N THR A 57 -18.89 -14.67 -19.72
CA THR A 57 -18.99 -15.02 -21.13
C THR A 57 -19.72 -13.99 -22.00
N THR A 58 -19.43 -14.01 -23.29
CA THR A 58 -20.21 -13.36 -24.35
C THR A 58 -20.91 -14.36 -25.25
N ALA A 59 -20.64 -15.66 -25.08
CA ALA A 59 -21.27 -16.72 -25.84
C ALA A 59 -22.72 -16.89 -25.39
N ASN A 60 -23.55 -17.40 -26.30
CA ASN A 60 -24.86 -17.90 -25.92
C ASN A 60 -24.64 -19.24 -25.20
N VAL A 61 -25.40 -19.45 -24.13
CA VAL A 61 -25.32 -20.68 -23.31
C VAL A 61 -26.69 -21.36 -23.33
N GLY A 62 -26.69 -22.63 -23.70
CA GLY A 62 -27.87 -23.49 -23.68
C GLY A 62 -27.88 -24.32 -22.40
N ILE A 63 -29.06 -24.55 -21.85
CA ILE A 63 -29.30 -25.45 -20.72
C ILE A 63 -30.47 -26.37 -21.02
N LYS A 64 -30.36 -27.62 -20.58
CA LYS A 64 -31.46 -28.59 -20.53
C LYS A 64 -31.44 -29.33 -19.21
N VAL A 65 -32.60 -29.50 -18.59
CA VAL A 65 -32.76 -30.07 -17.25
C VAL A 65 -33.41 -31.44 -17.35
N TYR A 66 -32.84 -32.43 -16.66
CA TYR A 66 -33.33 -33.80 -16.65
C TYR A 66 -33.80 -34.17 -15.24
N GLY A 67 -35.08 -34.51 -15.11
CA GLY A 67 -35.68 -34.99 -13.87
C GLY A 67 -36.01 -36.48 -13.90
N GLU A 68 -36.62 -36.95 -12.82
CA GLU A 68 -37.10 -38.34 -12.68
C GLU A 68 -38.32 -38.63 -13.55
N LEU A 69 -39.25 -37.68 -13.67
CA LEU A 69 -40.53 -37.87 -14.34
C LEU A 69 -40.48 -37.38 -15.78
N ALA A 70 -39.83 -36.24 -16.03
CA ALA A 70 -39.77 -35.62 -17.34
C ALA A 70 -38.44 -34.88 -17.57
N THR A 71 -38.24 -34.46 -18.82
CA THR A 71 -37.09 -33.64 -19.23
C THR A 71 -37.57 -32.31 -19.74
N SER A 72 -36.91 -31.21 -19.34
CA SER A 72 -37.21 -29.90 -19.90
C SER A 72 -36.80 -29.85 -21.37
N HIS A 73 -37.31 -28.85 -22.07
CA HIS A 73 -36.74 -28.46 -23.35
C HIS A 73 -35.37 -27.76 -23.17
N ALA A 74 -34.66 -27.57 -24.28
CA ALA A 74 -33.47 -26.74 -24.31
C ALA A 74 -33.88 -25.26 -24.24
N HIS A 75 -33.26 -24.51 -23.34
CA HIS A 75 -33.46 -23.08 -23.20
C HIS A 75 -32.14 -22.33 -23.34
N ILE A 76 -32.19 -21.13 -23.91
CA ILE A 76 -31.00 -20.27 -24.06
C ILE A 76 -31.00 -19.22 -22.95
N LEU A 77 -29.93 -19.19 -22.15
CA LEU A 77 -29.74 -18.29 -21.02
C LEU A 77 -29.37 -16.87 -21.45
N TRP A 78 -30.28 -16.21 -22.15
CA TRP A 78 -30.04 -14.95 -22.83
C TRP A 78 -31.25 -14.00 -22.72
N THR A 79 -30.98 -12.70 -22.83
CA THR A 79 -32.01 -11.66 -22.95
C THR A 79 -31.49 -10.46 -23.74
N ASP A 80 -32.38 -9.80 -24.48
CA ASP A 80 -32.12 -8.53 -25.16
C ASP A 80 -31.90 -7.36 -24.20
N LYS A 81 -32.44 -7.44 -22.97
CA LYS A 81 -32.48 -6.30 -22.05
C LYS A 81 -31.10 -5.95 -21.48
N ARG A 82 -30.22 -6.93 -21.33
CA ARG A 82 -28.90 -6.76 -20.71
C ARG A 82 -27.97 -7.93 -21.02
N PRO A 83 -26.64 -7.72 -20.97
CA PRO A 83 -25.69 -8.82 -21.00
C PRO A 83 -25.86 -9.76 -19.80
N THR A 84 -25.92 -11.07 -20.08
CA THR A 84 -25.97 -12.16 -19.09
C THR A 84 -24.59 -12.80 -18.90
N LEU A 85 -24.48 -13.64 -17.85
CA LEU A 85 -23.36 -14.49 -17.47
C LEU A 85 -22.03 -13.74 -17.33
N LYS A 86 -22.09 -12.54 -16.74
CA LYS A 86 -20.92 -11.70 -16.50
C LYS A 86 -20.20 -12.08 -15.21
N LYS A 87 -18.87 -11.91 -15.22
CA LYS A 87 -17.96 -12.17 -14.10
C LYS A 87 -18.54 -11.63 -12.80
N THR A 88 -18.46 -12.42 -11.73
CA THR A 88 -18.89 -12.07 -10.35
C THR A 88 -20.38 -11.78 -10.13
N TYR A 89 -21.21 -11.83 -11.17
CA TYR A 89 -22.65 -11.65 -11.08
C TYR A 89 -23.38 -12.98 -11.11
N ASP A 90 -24.61 -12.94 -10.60
CA ASP A 90 -25.60 -14.00 -10.69
C ASP A 90 -26.77 -13.57 -11.59
N ASP A 91 -27.18 -14.47 -12.47
CA ASP A 91 -28.28 -14.25 -13.41
C ASP A 91 -29.35 -15.29 -13.22
N TRP A 92 -30.58 -14.82 -13.05
CA TRP A 92 -31.71 -15.65 -12.67
C TRP A 92 -32.70 -15.69 -13.81
N PHE A 93 -33.12 -16.90 -14.17
CA PHE A 93 -33.95 -17.18 -15.32
C PHE A 93 -35.18 -17.97 -14.90
N LEU A 94 -36.35 -17.53 -15.34
CA LEU A 94 -37.61 -18.24 -15.12
C LEU A 94 -37.90 -19.13 -16.34
N MET A 95 -37.94 -20.43 -16.09
CA MET A 95 -38.24 -21.48 -17.06
C MET A 95 -39.62 -22.07 -16.76
N PHE A 96 -40.43 -22.25 -17.79
CA PHE A 96 -41.70 -22.97 -17.67
C PHE A 96 -41.61 -24.33 -18.36
N THR A 97 -42.27 -25.33 -17.78
CA THR A 97 -42.43 -26.67 -18.33
C THR A 97 -43.90 -27.07 -18.36
N SER A 98 -44.24 -27.98 -19.27
CA SER A 98 -45.59 -28.51 -19.43
C SER A 98 -46.04 -29.29 -18.19
N GLU A 99 -45.12 -30.04 -17.60
CA GLU A 99 -45.34 -30.93 -16.46
C GLU A 99 -44.22 -30.78 -15.41
N ASP A 100 -44.44 -31.36 -14.24
CA ASP A 100 -43.42 -31.49 -13.19
C ASP A 100 -42.31 -32.44 -13.66
N LEU A 101 -41.05 -31.99 -13.57
CA LEU A 101 -39.88 -32.78 -13.89
C LEU A 101 -39.57 -33.83 -12.79
N GLY A 102 -40.19 -33.72 -11.61
CA GLY A 102 -39.87 -34.51 -10.44
C GLY A 102 -38.50 -34.15 -9.86
N ARG A 103 -37.85 -35.10 -9.18
CA ARG A 103 -36.51 -34.85 -8.62
C ARG A 103 -35.48 -34.67 -9.73
N LEU A 104 -34.82 -33.50 -9.76
CA LEU A 104 -33.83 -33.19 -10.79
C LEU A 104 -32.58 -34.05 -10.62
N LYS A 105 -32.16 -34.76 -11.68
CA LYS A 105 -31.00 -35.68 -11.68
C LYS A 105 -29.74 -35.04 -12.21
N TYR A 106 -29.78 -34.42 -13.39
CA TYR A 106 -28.63 -33.77 -13.99
C TYR A 106 -29.06 -32.66 -14.94
N ILE A 107 -28.15 -31.73 -15.19
CA ILE A 107 -28.30 -30.68 -16.19
C ILE A 107 -27.28 -30.87 -17.30
N ASP A 108 -27.65 -30.42 -18.47
CA ASP A 108 -26.86 -30.45 -19.67
C ASP A 108 -26.62 -29.02 -20.15
N ILE A 109 -25.37 -28.62 -20.27
CA ILE A 109 -24.94 -27.26 -20.57
C ILE A 109 -24.00 -27.24 -21.75
N TRP A 110 -24.22 -26.33 -22.70
CA TRP A 110 -23.32 -26.07 -23.82
C TRP A 110 -23.24 -24.58 -24.14
N HIS A 111 -22.24 -24.18 -24.91
CA HIS A 111 -22.10 -22.81 -25.40
C HIS A 111 -21.69 -22.78 -26.88
N ASP A 112 -22.03 -21.70 -27.58
CA ASP A 112 -21.75 -21.56 -29.02
C ASP A 112 -20.39 -20.97 -29.37
N ASN A 113 -19.53 -20.76 -28.36
CA ASN A 113 -18.23 -20.10 -28.49
C ASN A 113 -18.26 -18.70 -29.17
N SER A 114 -19.42 -18.05 -29.22
CA SER A 114 -19.57 -16.78 -29.91
C SER A 114 -19.06 -15.57 -29.10
N GLY A 115 -18.84 -14.46 -29.80
CA GLY A 115 -18.43 -13.18 -29.21
C GLY A 115 -16.93 -13.04 -28.91
N LYS A 116 -16.59 -12.01 -28.13
CA LYS A 116 -15.19 -11.62 -27.85
C LYS A 116 -14.56 -12.47 -26.73
N SER A 117 -15.36 -12.91 -25.75
CA SER A 117 -14.93 -13.69 -24.58
C SER A 117 -15.93 -14.83 -24.30
N PRO A 118 -16.02 -15.87 -25.16
CA PRO A 118 -16.84 -17.06 -25.00
C PRO A 118 -16.51 -17.97 -23.81
N GLU A 119 -15.26 -17.99 -23.37
CA GLU A 119 -14.86 -18.76 -22.18
C GLU A 119 -15.70 -18.36 -20.98
N TRP A 120 -16.20 -19.36 -20.27
CA TRP A 120 -17.07 -19.13 -19.12
C TRP A 120 -16.59 -19.95 -17.94
N TYR A 121 -16.36 -19.31 -16.80
CA TYR A 121 -16.16 -20.05 -15.56
C TYR A 121 -17.48 -20.04 -14.77
N CYS A 122 -18.23 -21.14 -14.91
CA CYS A 122 -19.43 -21.36 -14.14
C CYS A 122 -19.06 -21.94 -12.77
N ARG A 123 -19.45 -21.26 -11.70
CA ARG A 123 -19.19 -21.75 -10.34
C ARG A 123 -20.25 -22.75 -9.93
N LYS A 124 -21.53 -22.35 -9.97
CA LYS A 124 -22.65 -23.20 -9.58
C LYS A 124 -23.96 -22.73 -10.19
N ILE A 125 -24.90 -23.65 -10.36
CA ILE A 125 -26.27 -23.38 -10.80
C ILE A 125 -27.22 -23.92 -9.74
N TYR A 126 -28.17 -23.09 -9.33
CA TYR A 126 -29.28 -23.50 -8.48
C TYR A 126 -30.54 -23.58 -9.33
N ILE A 127 -31.35 -24.61 -9.12
CA ILE A 127 -32.68 -24.70 -9.69
C ILE A 127 -33.67 -24.82 -8.54
N TYR A 128 -34.61 -23.87 -8.48
CA TYR A 128 -35.71 -23.88 -7.52
C TYR A 128 -36.98 -24.31 -8.21
N ASP A 129 -37.64 -25.27 -7.61
CA ASP A 129 -39.03 -25.57 -7.91
C ASP A 129 -39.91 -24.59 -7.12
N LEU A 130 -40.63 -23.73 -7.82
CA LEU A 130 -41.48 -22.72 -7.19
C LEU A 130 -42.80 -23.30 -6.66
N SER A 131 -43.20 -24.48 -7.12
CA SER A 131 -44.42 -25.16 -6.68
C SER A 131 -44.20 -25.90 -5.36
N THR A 132 -43.08 -26.63 -5.25
CA THR A 132 -42.75 -27.43 -4.06
C THR A 132 -41.80 -26.73 -3.08
N ASN A 133 -41.23 -25.58 -3.47
CA ASN A 133 -40.12 -24.90 -2.77
C ASN A 133 -38.87 -25.79 -2.60
N ALA A 134 -38.69 -26.81 -3.44
CA ALA A 134 -37.48 -27.63 -3.45
C ALA A 134 -36.31 -26.89 -4.12
N GLN A 135 -35.09 -27.12 -3.59
CA GLN A 135 -33.86 -26.54 -4.10
C GLN A 135 -32.91 -27.65 -4.58
N TYR A 136 -32.41 -27.51 -5.80
CA TYR A 136 -31.40 -28.39 -6.39
C TYR A 136 -30.13 -27.60 -6.67
N ILE A 137 -28.98 -28.20 -6.34
CA ILE A 137 -27.65 -27.56 -6.45
C ILE A 137 -26.80 -28.34 -7.43
N PHE A 138 -26.25 -27.64 -8.42
CA PHE A 138 -25.29 -28.18 -9.39
C PHE A 138 -23.97 -27.42 -9.23
N SER A 139 -23.01 -28.00 -8.50
CA SER A 139 -21.66 -27.44 -8.36
C SER A 139 -20.82 -27.79 -9.59
N ILE A 140 -20.35 -26.76 -10.29
CA ILE A 140 -19.67 -26.90 -11.58
C ILE A 140 -18.18 -26.61 -11.43
N GLU A 141 -17.84 -25.49 -10.79
CA GLU A 141 -16.47 -25.02 -10.47
C GLU A 141 -15.40 -25.19 -11.57
N GLN A 142 -15.81 -25.16 -12.84
CA GLN A 142 -14.92 -25.42 -13.99
C GLN A 142 -15.08 -24.38 -15.09
N TRP A 143 -14.04 -24.29 -15.93
CA TRP A 143 -14.11 -23.54 -17.17
C TRP A 143 -14.87 -24.35 -18.21
N ILE A 144 -15.99 -23.79 -18.65
CA ILE A 144 -16.74 -24.19 -19.83
C ILE A 144 -16.06 -23.46 -20.99
N SER A 145 -15.06 -24.13 -21.56
CA SER A 145 -14.27 -23.64 -22.68
C SER A 145 -13.89 -24.80 -23.59
N ILE A 146 -13.72 -24.48 -24.87
CA ILE A 146 -13.30 -25.47 -25.88
C ILE A 146 -11.77 -25.43 -26.05
N SER A 147 -11.05 -24.61 -25.26
CA SER A 147 -9.63 -24.29 -25.47
C SER A 147 -8.64 -25.40 -25.10
N ASN A 148 -9.01 -26.36 -24.25
CA ASN A 148 -8.12 -27.44 -23.85
C ASN A 148 -8.41 -28.71 -24.66
N ILE A 149 -7.39 -29.21 -25.36
CA ILE A 149 -7.43 -30.40 -26.21
C ILE A 149 -7.89 -31.64 -25.40
N ASP A 150 -7.62 -31.69 -24.10
CA ASP A 150 -8.03 -32.78 -23.19
C ASP A 150 -9.49 -32.69 -22.72
N ASN A 151 -10.13 -31.51 -22.81
CA ASN A 151 -11.50 -31.24 -22.34
C ASN A 151 -12.43 -30.88 -23.52
N MET A 152 -12.29 -31.57 -24.65
CA MET A 152 -13.02 -31.31 -25.89
C MET A 152 -14.47 -31.82 -25.85
N HIS A 153 -15.19 -31.55 -24.76
CA HIS A 153 -16.61 -31.84 -24.63
C HIS A 153 -17.41 -30.54 -24.79
N PRO A 154 -18.12 -30.35 -25.92
CA PRO A 154 -18.96 -29.15 -26.14
C PRO A 154 -20.19 -29.13 -25.24
N ARG A 155 -20.33 -30.14 -24.37
CA ARG A 155 -21.52 -30.52 -23.64
C ARG A 155 -21.10 -31.03 -22.27
N TYR A 156 -21.62 -30.43 -21.22
CA TYR A 156 -21.29 -30.76 -19.84
C TYR A 156 -22.52 -31.34 -19.15
N PHE A 157 -22.45 -32.62 -18.79
CA PHE A 157 -23.44 -33.26 -17.91
C PHE A 157 -23.03 -33.05 -16.46
N VAL A 158 -23.87 -32.35 -15.72
CA VAL A 158 -23.62 -32.03 -14.31
C VAL A 158 -24.71 -32.68 -13.48
N TYR A 159 -24.35 -33.64 -12.66
CA TYR A 159 -25.28 -34.33 -11.78
C TYR A 159 -25.64 -33.44 -10.58
N THR A 160 -26.87 -33.62 -10.11
CA THR A 160 -27.40 -32.95 -8.92
C THR A 160 -26.56 -33.35 -7.71
N PHE A 161 -26.20 -32.40 -6.87
CA PHE A 161 -25.63 -32.70 -5.57
C PHE A 161 -26.78 -33.08 -4.64
N HIS A 162 -26.72 -34.26 -4.02
CA HIS A 162 -27.66 -34.60 -2.97
C HIS A 162 -27.50 -33.58 -1.82
N PRO A 163 -28.57 -33.00 -1.27
CA PRO A 163 -28.50 -32.01 -0.18
C PRO A 163 -27.89 -32.54 1.15
N LEU A 164 -27.40 -33.78 1.18
CA LEU A 164 -26.81 -34.42 2.36
C LEU A 164 -25.28 -34.24 2.46
N HIS A 165 -24.61 -33.66 1.45
CA HIS A 165 -23.23 -33.22 1.58
C HIS A 165 -23.19 -31.70 1.67
N ALA A 166 -23.13 -31.21 2.90
CA ALA A 166 -22.87 -29.81 3.21
C ALA A 166 -21.57 -29.35 2.53
N GLU A 167 -21.53 -28.12 2.01
CA GLU A 167 -20.28 -27.48 1.56
C GLU A 167 -19.20 -27.73 2.64
N THR A 168 -18.00 -28.14 2.23
CA THR A 168 -16.93 -28.41 3.19
C THR A 168 -16.63 -27.14 4.00
N LYS A 169 -16.19 -27.27 5.26
CA LYS A 169 -15.87 -26.09 6.10
C LYS A 169 -14.87 -25.14 5.42
N THR A 170 -13.96 -25.70 4.61
CA THR A 170 -12.96 -24.97 3.83
C THR A 170 -13.59 -24.19 2.67
N GLU A 171 -14.53 -24.77 1.94
CA GLU A 171 -15.30 -24.07 0.90
C GLU A 171 -16.17 -22.96 1.48
N LEU A 172 -16.87 -23.24 2.60
CA LEU A 172 -17.65 -22.23 3.33
C LEU A 172 -16.76 -21.06 3.77
N LEU A 173 -15.59 -21.35 4.33
CA LEU A 173 -14.60 -20.33 4.72
C LEU A 173 -14.18 -19.48 3.52
N LYS A 174 -13.77 -20.11 2.41
CA LYS A 174 -13.34 -19.43 1.19
C LYS A 174 -14.44 -18.55 0.61
N ASN A 175 -15.66 -19.07 0.56
CA ASN A 175 -16.84 -18.37 0.05
C ASN A 175 -17.19 -17.16 0.92
N ASN A 176 -17.20 -17.34 2.24
CA ASN A 176 -17.44 -16.28 3.21
C ASN A 176 -16.34 -15.21 3.17
N ALA A 177 -15.07 -15.59 3.06
CA ALA A 177 -13.95 -14.64 3.00
C ALA A 177 -14.00 -13.77 1.75
N LEU A 178 -14.21 -14.39 0.57
CA LEU A 178 -14.33 -13.66 -0.69
C LEU A 178 -15.54 -12.71 -0.69
N GLN A 179 -16.66 -13.16 -0.16
CA GLN A 179 -17.87 -12.33 -0.07
C GLN A 179 -17.74 -11.23 0.98
N GLY A 180 -17.13 -11.52 2.13
CA GLY A 180 -16.82 -10.55 3.18
C GLY A 180 -15.88 -9.47 2.65
N PHE A 181 -14.86 -9.84 1.88
CA PHE A 181 -13.99 -8.89 1.20
C PHE A 181 -14.76 -8.05 0.18
N ARG A 182 -15.68 -8.64 -0.58
CA ARG A 182 -16.49 -7.88 -1.55
C ARG A 182 -17.51 -6.94 -0.90
N GLU A 183 -18.11 -7.33 0.21
CA GLU A 183 -19.30 -6.66 0.77
C GLU A 183 -19.04 -5.87 2.06
N LYS A 184 -17.96 -6.15 2.79
CA LYS A 184 -17.72 -5.58 4.13
C LYS A 184 -16.37 -4.90 4.32
N HIS A 185 -15.37 -5.20 3.50
CA HIS A 185 -14.14 -4.41 3.52
C HIS A 185 -14.46 -2.98 3.08
N LEU A 186 -13.93 -1.99 3.80
CA LEU A 186 -14.38 -0.60 3.77
C LEU A 186 -14.51 -0.04 2.34
N TRP A 187 -13.45 -0.18 1.54
CA TRP A 187 -13.37 0.41 0.19
C TRP A 187 -13.82 -0.51 -0.94
N SER A 188 -13.41 -1.79 -0.92
CA SER A 188 -13.86 -2.78 -1.91
C SER A 188 -15.38 -2.90 -1.93
N SER A 189 -16.05 -2.73 -0.79
CA SER A 189 -17.52 -2.75 -0.70
C SER A 189 -18.17 -1.63 -1.53
N ILE A 190 -17.52 -0.50 -1.73
CA ILE A 190 -18.03 0.60 -2.57
C ILE A 190 -17.89 0.24 -4.06
N MET A 191 -16.76 -0.36 -4.43
CA MET A 191 -16.44 -0.65 -5.84
C MET A 191 -17.13 -1.92 -6.34
N LEU A 192 -16.97 -3.01 -5.58
CA LEU A 192 -17.32 -4.37 -5.98
C LEU A 192 -18.67 -4.85 -5.43
N ARG A 193 -19.47 -3.97 -4.80
CA ARG A 193 -20.82 -4.29 -4.31
C ARG A 193 -21.61 -5.12 -5.32
N HIS A 194 -22.23 -6.18 -4.81
CA HIS A 194 -23.16 -6.97 -5.59
C HIS A 194 -24.49 -6.23 -5.88
N PRO A 195 -25.08 -6.35 -7.09
CA PRO A 195 -26.32 -5.65 -7.46
C PRO A 195 -27.46 -5.88 -6.47
N ARG A 196 -27.61 -7.13 -6.01
CA ARG A 196 -28.66 -7.55 -5.09
C ARG A 196 -28.33 -7.30 -3.60
N SER A 197 -27.21 -6.65 -3.26
CA SER A 197 -26.92 -6.29 -1.87
C SER A 197 -27.91 -5.24 -1.34
N ILE A 198 -28.11 -5.26 -0.02
CA ILE A 198 -29.00 -4.38 0.75
C ILE A 198 -28.47 -2.93 0.78
N TYR A 199 -27.19 -2.73 1.05
CA TYR A 199 -26.57 -1.40 1.15
C TYR A 199 -26.17 -0.86 -0.20
N THR A 200 -26.57 0.36 -0.55
CA THR A 200 -26.16 1.04 -1.80
C THR A 200 -24.71 1.57 -1.73
N ARG A 201 -24.07 1.83 -2.88
CA ARG A 201 -22.72 2.41 -2.94
C ARG A 201 -22.62 3.76 -2.25
N PRO A 202 -23.56 4.71 -2.41
CA PRO A 202 -23.53 5.97 -1.67
C PRO A 202 -23.61 5.77 -0.15
N GLN A 203 -24.40 4.81 0.32
CA GLN A 203 -24.47 4.47 1.76
C GLN A 203 -23.13 3.92 2.26
N ARG A 204 -22.48 3.04 1.49
CA ARG A 204 -21.14 2.52 1.83
C ARG A 204 -20.08 3.62 1.83
N ALA A 205 -20.14 4.54 0.85
CA ALA A 205 -19.22 5.65 0.74
C ALA A 205 -19.32 6.61 1.93
N ILE A 206 -20.53 6.98 2.35
CA ILE A 206 -20.67 7.84 3.54
C ILE A 206 -20.22 7.13 4.81
N ILE A 207 -20.54 5.84 5.00
CA ILE A 207 -20.03 5.06 6.14
C ILE A 207 -18.51 5.04 6.15
N ALA A 208 -17.88 4.79 5.00
CA ALA A 208 -16.43 4.74 4.87
C ALA A 208 -15.77 6.09 5.18
N ILE A 209 -16.29 7.18 4.63
CA ILE A 209 -15.74 8.51 4.86
C ILE A 209 -16.00 8.98 6.30
N SER A 210 -17.17 8.72 6.87
CA SER A 210 -17.45 8.98 8.29
C SER A 210 -16.45 8.28 9.20
N PHE A 211 -16.12 7.03 8.88
CA PHE A 211 -15.14 6.26 9.64
C PHE A 211 -13.71 6.81 9.47
N VAL A 212 -13.28 7.09 8.25
CA VAL A 212 -11.96 7.67 7.94
C VAL A 212 -11.77 9.01 8.67
N LEU A 213 -12.79 9.87 8.69
CA LEU A 213 -12.78 11.14 9.42
C LEU A 213 -12.84 10.95 10.94
N ALA A 214 -13.61 10.00 11.45
CA ALA A 214 -13.62 9.69 12.88
C ALA A 214 -12.26 9.16 13.35
N ASN A 215 -11.64 8.27 12.59
CA ASN A 215 -10.31 7.75 12.86
C ASN A 215 -9.26 8.88 12.82
N MET A 216 -9.35 9.77 11.82
CA MET A 216 -8.50 10.95 11.71
C MET A 216 -8.64 11.88 12.94
N LEU A 217 -9.88 12.14 13.38
CA LEU A 217 -10.14 12.94 14.58
C LEU A 217 -9.58 12.27 15.84
N ILE A 218 -9.81 10.98 16.03
CA ILE A 218 -9.35 10.27 17.24
C ILE A 218 -7.82 10.24 17.29
N SER A 219 -7.16 9.94 16.15
CA SER A 219 -5.69 9.98 16.08
C SER A 219 -5.15 11.35 16.47
N MET A 220 -5.83 12.43 16.07
CA MET A 220 -5.43 13.81 16.36
C MET A 220 -5.47 14.14 17.85
N ILE A 221 -6.42 13.58 18.60
CA ILE A 221 -6.54 13.79 20.05
C ILE A 221 -5.27 13.33 20.76
N PHE A 222 -4.62 12.25 20.31
CA PHE A 222 -3.38 11.76 20.90
C PHE A 222 -2.16 12.67 20.67
N PHE A 223 -2.16 13.49 19.61
CA PHE A 223 -1.12 14.50 19.36
C PHE A 223 -1.40 15.83 20.10
N GLY A 224 -2.62 15.99 20.61
CA GLY A 224 -3.10 17.17 21.31
C GLY A 224 -2.77 17.23 22.82
N MET A 225 -2.07 16.23 23.36
CA MET A 225 -1.85 16.08 24.81
C MET A 225 -0.37 16.14 25.28
N GLU A 226 0.59 16.51 24.42
CA GLU A 226 1.99 16.67 24.83
C GLU A 226 2.48 18.12 24.72
N GLU A 227 2.98 18.62 25.86
CA GLU A 227 3.77 19.84 26.00
C GLU A 227 5.05 19.78 25.17
N GLU A 228 5.52 20.96 24.78
CA GLU A 228 6.57 21.22 23.79
C GLU A 228 7.88 20.47 24.09
N GLY A 229 8.21 19.48 23.25
CA GLY A 229 9.58 18.99 23.11
C GLY A 229 10.43 19.96 22.28
N PRO A 230 11.77 19.99 22.49
CA PRO A 230 12.66 20.95 21.87
C PRO A 230 12.63 20.86 20.34
N ALA A 231 12.76 22.04 19.71
CA ALA A 231 12.74 22.23 18.28
C ALA A 231 14.03 21.76 17.60
N ASP A 232 14.29 20.45 17.59
CA ASP A 232 15.28 19.85 16.71
C ASP A 232 14.60 19.28 15.46
N LEU A 233 15.22 19.50 14.29
CA LEU A 233 14.72 19.06 12.99
C LEU A 233 14.28 17.58 13.03
N PRO A 234 13.04 17.22 12.65
CA PRO A 234 12.69 15.82 12.61
C PRO A 234 12.94 15.28 11.21
N THR A 235 13.94 14.41 11.08
CA THR A 235 13.66 13.17 10.35
C THR A 235 12.44 12.55 11.01
N VAL A 236 11.32 12.53 10.30
CA VAL A 236 10.06 11.93 10.78
C VAL A 236 10.29 10.42 10.86
N THR A 237 10.72 9.94 12.02
CA THR A 237 10.87 8.53 12.32
C THR A 237 9.58 8.03 12.96
N ILE A 238 8.96 7.04 12.33
CA ILE A 238 7.80 6.35 12.91
C ILE A 238 8.32 5.48 14.04
N THR A 239 7.95 5.78 15.28
CA THR A 239 8.26 4.95 16.45
C THR A 239 7.09 4.01 16.77
N ILE A 240 7.30 3.09 17.72
CA ILE A 240 6.26 2.16 18.17
C ILE A 240 5.05 2.92 18.74
N ARG A 241 5.27 4.10 19.32
CA ARG A 241 4.19 4.94 19.86
C ARG A 241 3.20 5.35 18.78
N GLU A 242 3.66 5.81 17.62
CA GLU A 242 2.80 6.23 16.51
C GLU A 242 1.97 5.05 15.98
N ILE A 243 2.55 3.85 15.94
CA ILE A 243 1.84 2.62 15.55
C ILE A 243 0.73 2.29 16.56
N LEU A 244 1.01 2.39 17.86
CA LEU A 244 0.00 2.16 18.91
C LEU A 244 -1.14 3.18 18.83
N ILE A 245 -0.84 4.46 18.55
CA ILE A 245 -1.85 5.50 18.35
C ILE A 245 -2.78 5.15 17.18
N SER A 246 -2.22 4.67 16.05
CA SER A 246 -2.99 4.15 14.92
C SER A 246 -3.98 3.06 15.36
N ILE A 247 -3.49 2.03 16.06
CA ILE A 247 -4.31 0.90 16.51
C ILE A 247 -5.42 1.36 17.47
N TYR A 248 -5.10 2.22 18.45
CA TYR A 248 -6.10 2.76 19.37
C TYR A 248 -7.17 3.58 18.65
N SER A 249 -6.77 4.40 17.68
CA SER A 249 -7.70 5.23 16.91
C SER A 249 -8.70 4.41 16.08
N VAL A 250 -8.26 3.28 15.50
CA VAL A 250 -9.12 2.32 14.81
C VAL A 250 -10.11 1.66 15.79
N LEU A 251 -9.63 1.16 16.93
CA LEU A 251 -10.48 0.48 17.90
C LEU A 251 -11.58 1.40 18.46
N LEU A 252 -11.24 2.66 18.74
CA LEU A 252 -12.17 3.66 19.26
C LEU A 252 -13.19 4.14 18.22
N SER A 253 -12.90 4.04 16.92
CA SER A 253 -13.84 4.43 15.86
C SER A 253 -14.85 3.32 15.50
N ILE A 254 -14.61 2.06 15.84
CA ILE A 254 -15.50 0.92 15.54
C ILE A 254 -16.95 1.10 16.04
N PRO A 255 -17.23 1.51 17.30
CA PRO A 255 -18.61 1.65 17.79
C PRO A 255 -19.44 2.64 16.96
N LEU A 256 -18.79 3.70 16.49
CA LEU A 256 -19.42 4.73 15.66
C LEU A 256 -19.79 4.16 14.28
N VAL A 257 -18.92 3.36 13.66
CA VAL A 257 -19.24 2.66 12.39
C VAL A 257 -20.38 1.68 12.56
N ILE A 258 -20.35 0.92 13.64
CA ILE A 258 -21.38 -0.07 13.95
C ILE A 258 -22.74 0.63 14.08
N LEU A 259 -22.79 1.76 14.79
CA LEU A 259 -24.03 2.53 14.98
C LEU A 259 -24.62 3.01 13.65
N VAL A 260 -23.81 3.65 12.80
CA VAL A 260 -24.26 4.14 11.49
C VAL A 260 -24.68 2.97 10.59
N SER A 261 -23.87 1.91 10.56
CA SER A 261 -24.16 0.70 9.78
C SER A 261 -25.44 0.00 10.24
N TYR A 262 -25.71 -0.02 11.53
CA TYR A 262 -26.93 -0.59 12.14
C TYR A 262 -28.18 0.20 11.72
N CYS A 263 -28.15 1.53 11.77
CA CYS A 263 -29.28 2.36 11.32
C CYS A 263 -29.60 2.12 9.83
N PHE A 264 -28.56 2.08 8.97
CA PHE A 264 -28.75 1.75 7.56
C PHE A 264 -29.25 0.31 7.35
N LYS A 265 -28.81 -0.68 8.16
CA LYS A 265 -29.33 -2.06 8.12
C LYS A 265 -30.84 -2.09 8.36
N LYS A 266 -31.29 -1.36 9.39
CA LYS A 266 -32.69 -1.30 9.81
C LYS A 266 -33.59 -0.61 8.78
N SER A 267 -33.02 0.31 7.99
CA SER A 267 -33.74 0.94 6.87
C SER A 267 -34.12 -0.07 5.78
N ASN A 268 -33.26 -1.05 5.51
CA ASN A 268 -33.40 -1.95 4.37
C ASN A 268 -33.84 -3.38 4.73
N LEU A 269 -34.23 -3.64 5.98
CA LEU A 269 -34.63 -4.98 6.42
C LEU A 269 -35.91 -5.46 5.71
N MET A 270 -35.81 -6.56 4.97
CA MET A 270 -36.93 -7.29 4.37
C MET A 270 -37.46 -8.31 5.39
N TYR A 271 -38.78 -8.48 5.54
CA TYR A 271 -39.33 -9.37 6.57
C TYR A 271 -39.35 -10.81 6.08
N VAL A 272 -38.31 -11.56 6.43
CA VAL A 272 -38.43 -13.02 6.54
C VAL A 272 -39.60 -13.34 7.47
N THR A 273 -40.50 -14.23 7.05
CA THR A 273 -41.68 -14.62 7.83
C THR A 273 -41.27 -15.04 9.24
N LYS A 274 -42.14 -14.72 10.22
CA LYS A 274 -41.87 -14.89 11.66
C LYS A 274 -41.52 -16.35 12.03
N SER A 275 -41.88 -17.32 11.20
CA SER A 275 -41.60 -18.76 11.37
C SER A 275 -40.14 -19.14 11.09
N GLU A 276 -39.48 -18.55 10.10
CA GLU A 276 -38.07 -18.86 9.77
C GLU A 276 -37.08 -18.15 10.70
N ARG A 277 -37.44 -16.96 11.21
CA ARG A 277 -36.61 -16.25 12.19
C ARG A 277 -36.42 -17.06 13.48
N LYS A 278 -37.43 -17.83 13.89
CA LYS A 278 -37.35 -18.78 15.03
C LYS A 278 -36.48 -20.01 14.74
N LYS A 279 -36.39 -20.47 13.49
CA LYS A 279 -35.50 -21.59 13.09
C LYS A 279 -34.04 -21.15 12.90
N SER A 280 -33.82 -19.91 12.47
CA SER A 280 -32.48 -19.39 12.16
C SER A 280 -31.57 -19.19 13.39
N PHE A 281 -32.14 -19.23 14.59
CA PHE A 281 -31.38 -19.09 15.85
C PHE A 281 -32.03 -19.93 16.96
N ASN A 282 -31.55 -21.17 17.15
CA ASN A 282 -31.93 -22.04 18.27
C ASN A 282 -31.39 -21.45 19.59
N ALA A 283 -32.11 -20.50 20.18
CA ALA A 283 -31.82 -19.97 21.51
C ALA A 283 -31.76 -21.09 22.58
N GLU A 284 -32.48 -22.19 22.36
CA GLU A 284 -32.47 -23.38 23.22
C GLU A 284 -31.13 -24.14 23.19
N GLU A 285 -30.50 -24.29 22.03
CA GLU A 285 -29.20 -24.95 21.88
C GLU A 285 -28.07 -24.12 22.49
N PHE A 286 -28.15 -22.79 22.33
CA PHE A 286 -27.25 -21.83 22.97
C PHE A 286 -27.36 -21.86 24.50
N ASN A 287 -28.59 -21.88 25.04
CA ASN A 287 -28.83 -21.98 26.47
C ASN A 287 -28.36 -23.33 27.06
N ARG A 288 -28.38 -24.41 26.26
CA ARG A 288 -27.83 -25.72 26.64
C ARG A 288 -26.30 -25.68 26.75
N LEU A 289 -25.62 -25.10 25.76
CA LEU A 289 -24.16 -24.92 25.77
C LEU A 289 -23.65 -23.98 26.87
N PHE A 290 -24.46 -22.97 27.24
CA PHE A 290 -24.16 -22.06 28.35
C PHE A 290 -24.28 -22.75 29.72
N LYS A 291 -25.15 -23.74 29.86
CA LYS A 291 -25.34 -24.50 31.10
C LYS A 291 -24.24 -25.54 31.37
N GLU A 292 -23.50 -25.98 30.35
CA GLU A 292 -22.48 -27.03 30.45
C GLU A 292 -21.03 -26.50 30.53
N GLY A 293 -20.81 -25.18 30.56
CA GLY A 293 -19.47 -24.57 30.47
C GLY A 293 -19.05 -23.68 31.64
N SER A 294 -17.73 -23.55 31.86
CA SER A 294 -17.13 -22.59 32.80
C SER A 294 -17.46 -21.13 32.43
N ALA A 295 -17.41 -20.20 33.39
CA ALA A 295 -17.72 -18.77 33.18
C ALA A 295 -16.98 -18.13 31.98
N PHE A 296 -15.75 -18.57 31.72
CA PHE A 296 -14.95 -18.16 30.56
C PHE A 296 -15.57 -18.63 29.22
N LYS A 297 -16.05 -19.87 29.14
CA LYS A 297 -16.82 -20.36 27.98
C LYS A 297 -18.13 -19.59 27.82
N GLY A 298 -18.79 -19.23 28.92
CA GLY A 298 -19.98 -18.39 28.93
C GLY A 298 -19.75 -17.01 28.30
N CYS A 299 -18.68 -16.31 28.69
CA CYS A 299 -18.31 -15.02 28.10
C CYS A 299 -17.97 -15.13 26.60
N ILE A 300 -17.18 -16.14 26.21
CA ILE A 300 -16.87 -16.37 24.79
C ILE A 300 -18.14 -16.65 23.98
N MET A 301 -19.06 -17.46 24.53
CA MET A 301 -20.32 -17.76 23.87
C MET A 301 -21.24 -16.54 23.81
N ALA A 302 -21.30 -15.71 24.84
CA ALA A 302 -22.04 -14.44 24.81
C ALA A 302 -21.47 -13.47 23.77
N MET A 303 -20.14 -13.41 23.64
CA MET A 303 -19.46 -12.62 22.62
C MET A 303 -19.76 -13.16 21.21
N LEU A 304 -19.68 -14.49 21.01
CA LEU A 304 -20.05 -15.16 19.75
C LEU A 304 -21.53 -14.97 19.41
N TYR A 305 -22.41 -14.96 20.41
CA TYR A 305 -23.84 -14.67 20.25
C TYR A 305 -24.06 -13.23 19.80
N PHE A 306 -23.39 -12.27 20.44
CA PHE A 306 -23.45 -10.87 20.05
C PHE A 306 -22.92 -10.67 18.62
N ILE A 307 -21.78 -11.27 18.29
CA ILE A 307 -21.20 -11.28 16.94
C ILE A 307 -22.18 -11.93 15.94
N GLY A 308 -22.78 -13.07 16.27
CA GLY A 308 -23.77 -13.75 15.46
C GLY A 308 -25.03 -12.90 15.22
N HIS A 309 -25.52 -12.20 16.23
CA HIS A 309 -26.66 -11.29 16.09
C HIS A 309 -26.31 -10.06 15.21
N MET A 310 -25.07 -9.55 15.29
CA MET A 310 -24.61 -8.45 14.44
C MET A 310 -24.45 -8.86 12.98
N LEU A 311 -23.89 -10.05 12.75
CA LEU A 311 -23.64 -10.62 11.42
C LEU A 311 -24.90 -11.22 10.78
N THR A 312 -25.90 -11.60 11.57
CA THR A 312 -27.12 -12.31 11.15
C THR A 312 -26.80 -13.45 10.18
N PRO A 313 -26.16 -14.55 10.64
CA PRO A 313 -25.78 -15.66 9.77
C PRO A 313 -27.03 -16.34 9.19
N VAL A 314 -26.98 -16.62 7.90
CA VAL A 314 -28.13 -17.13 7.13
C VAL A 314 -27.78 -18.48 6.49
N ASP A 315 -28.76 -19.37 6.40
CA ASP A 315 -28.63 -20.64 5.67
C ASP A 315 -28.45 -20.36 4.18
N LEU A 316 -27.71 -21.21 3.46
CA LEU A 316 -27.28 -20.97 2.07
C LEU A 316 -28.44 -21.18 1.07
N VAL A 317 -29.51 -20.41 1.23
CA VAL A 317 -30.72 -20.42 0.40
C VAL A 317 -30.76 -19.09 -0.37
N PRO A 318 -30.33 -19.08 -1.64
CA PRO A 318 -30.37 -17.90 -2.50
C PRO A 318 -31.72 -17.20 -2.62
N VAL A 319 -32.83 -17.91 -2.44
CA VAL A 319 -34.18 -17.37 -2.64
C VAL A 319 -35.06 -17.69 -1.43
N GLN A 320 -35.50 -16.65 -0.74
CA GLN A 320 -36.60 -16.75 0.22
C GLN A 320 -37.74 -15.85 -0.24
N LEU A 321 -38.95 -16.39 -0.24
CA LEU A 321 -40.17 -15.65 -0.55
C LEU A 321 -40.47 -14.73 0.64
N VAL A 322 -40.18 -13.44 0.47
CA VAL A 322 -40.13 -12.48 1.57
C VAL A 322 -41.02 -11.29 1.27
N VAL A 323 -41.84 -10.89 2.25
CA VAL A 323 -42.69 -9.71 2.14
C VAL A 323 -41.90 -8.46 2.53
N ARG A 324 -41.93 -7.44 1.67
CA ARG A 324 -41.22 -6.18 1.88
C ARG A 324 -41.87 -5.35 3.00
N ARG A 325 -41.07 -4.69 3.85
CA ARG A 325 -41.55 -3.77 4.92
C ARG A 325 -42.40 -2.63 4.35
N SER A 326 -43.34 -2.09 5.15
CA SER A 326 -44.11 -0.90 4.78
C SER A 326 -43.18 0.28 4.45
N GLU A 327 -43.40 0.91 3.29
CA GLU A 327 -42.52 1.93 2.74
C GLU A 327 -42.26 3.10 3.70
N ARG A 328 -43.25 3.45 4.53
CA ARG A 328 -43.16 4.54 5.51
C ARG A 328 -42.06 4.30 6.54
N LYS A 329 -42.00 3.10 7.13
CA LYS A 329 -40.97 2.77 8.14
C LYS A 329 -39.57 2.71 7.51
N ARG A 330 -39.43 2.24 6.26
CA ARG A 330 -38.17 2.27 5.50
C ARG A 330 -37.66 3.71 5.34
N LYS A 331 -38.51 4.63 4.86
CA LYS A 331 -38.15 6.03 4.61
C LYS A 331 -37.67 6.72 5.89
N ILE A 332 -38.33 6.50 7.03
CA ILE A 332 -37.94 7.08 8.33
C ILE A 332 -36.53 6.65 8.73
N TRP A 333 -36.23 5.34 8.74
CA TRP A 333 -34.91 4.84 9.09
C TRP A 333 -33.82 5.30 8.13
N LEU A 334 -34.16 5.44 6.85
CA LEU A 334 -33.23 5.97 5.85
C LEU A 334 -32.85 7.42 6.12
N ILE A 335 -33.83 8.29 6.44
CA ILE A 335 -33.60 9.69 6.80
C ILE A 335 -32.71 9.77 8.03
N ILE A 336 -33.07 9.06 9.12
CA ILE A 336 -32.29 9.03 10.38
C ILE A 336 -30.83 8.62 10.13
N SER A 337 -30.61 7.65 9.25
CA SER A 337 -29.26 7.14 8.96
C SER A 337 -28.40 8.18 8.23
N TRP A 338 -28.96 8.85 7.22
CA TRP A 338 -28.26 9.89 6.47
C TRP A 338 -28.00 11.13 7.33
N THR A 339 -28.97 11.56 8.14
CA THR A 339 -28.78 12.70 9.04
C THR A 339 -27.69 12.43 10.06
N LEU A 340 -27.66 11.24 10.66
CA LEU A 340 -26.61 10.85 11.60
C LEU A 340 -25.23 10.85 10.95
N ALA A 341 -25.10 10.25 9.76
CA ALA A 341 -23.83 10.17 9.06
C ALA A 341 -23.31 11.55 8.63
N ILE A 342 -24.19 12.45 8.18
CA ILE A 342 -23.84 13.83 7.81
C ILE A 342 -23.38 14.61 9.04
N ILE A 343 -24.07 14.50 10.18
CA ILE A 343 -23.67 15.15 11.44
C ILE A 343 -22.26 14.73 11.83
N ILE A 344 -21.96 13.42 11.77
CA ILE A 344 -20.62 12.90 12.07
C ILE A 344 -19.57 13.51 11.14
N VAL A 345 -19.83 13.54 9.83
CA VAL A 345 -18.89 14.12 8.85
C VAL A 345 -18.63 15.60 9.14
N ILE A 346 -19.68 16.37 9.43
CA ILE A 346 -19.57 17.80 9.74
C ILE A 346 -18.76 18.00 11.03
N VAL A 347 -19.13 17.34 12.13
CA VAL A 347 -18.47 17.47 13.44
C VAL A 347 -17.00 17.05 13.35
N CYS A 348 -16.68 15.91 12.73
CA CYS A 348 -15.29 15.50 12.58
C CYS A 348 -14.51 16.50 11.71
N SER A 349 -15.09 16.95 10.59
CA SER A 349 -14.41 17.89 9.69
C SER A 349 -14.13 19.23 10.36
N THR A 350 -15.09 19.80 11.09
CA THR A 350 -14.91 21.08 11.76
C THR A 350 -13.85 20.98 12.84
N VAL A 351 -13.93 19.97 13.72
CA VAL A 351 -12.96 19.80 14.81
C VAL A 351 -11.55 19.56 14.26
N ILE A 352 -11.38 18.72 13.23
CA ILE A 352 -10.07 18.48 12.62
C ILE A 352 -9.48 19.77 12.03
N ILE A 353 -10.29 20.58 11.34
CA ILE A 353 -9.81 21.83 10.74
C ILE A 353 -9.40 22.82 11.83
N PHE A 354 -10.28 23.10 12.79
CA PHE A 354 -10.00 24.10 13.84
C PHE A 354 -8.87 23.67 14.77
N TYR A 355 -8.83 22.39 15.16
CA TYR A 355 -7.76 21.88 16.01
C TYR A 355 -6.45 21.75 15.25
N GLY A 356 -6.50 21.43 13.95
CA GLY A 356 -5.31 21.30 13.09
C GLY A 356 -4.60 22.61 12.84
N LEU A 357 -5.34 23.73 12.82
CA LEU A 357 -4.75 25.07 12.75
C LEU A 357 -3.91 25.42 13.98
N LYS A 358 -4.11 24.75 15.13
CA LYS A 358 -3.25 24.92 16.32
C LYS A 358 -1.94 24.15 16.21
N PHE A 359 -1.83 23.16 15.32
CA PHE A 359 -0.61 22.38 15.18
C PHE A 359 0.42 23.16 14.36
N GLY A 360 1.64 23.30 14.89
CA GLY A 360 2.78 23.75 14.09
C GLY A 360 3.08 22.79 12.93
N LYS A 361 3.88 23.25 11.96
CA LYS A 361 4.26 22.48 10.76
C LYS A 361 4.74 21.06 11.09
N ASN A 362 5.60 20.92 12.10
CA ASN A 362 6.22 19.64 12.46
C ASN A 362 5.21 18.66 13.08
N LYS A 363 4.39 19.13 14.04
CA LYS A 363 3.31 18.33 14.65
C LYS A 363 2.29 17.88 13.59
N SER A 364 1.92 18.80 12.69
CA SER A 364 1.02 18.50 11.57
C SER A 364 1.57 17.42 10.64
N LEU A 365 2.86 17.49 10.30
CA LEU A 365 3.49 16.54 9.40
C LEU A 365 3.63 15.16 10.06
N LEU A 366 4.06 15.09 11.32
CA LEU A 366 4.16 13.85 12.09
C LEU A 366 2.80 13.17 12.30
N TRP A 367 1.78 13.94 12.66
CA TRP A 367 0.42 13.43 12.80
C TRP A 367 -0.10 12.89 11.47
N MET A 368 0.09 13.64 10.38
CA MET A 368 -0.38 13.22 9.06
C MET A 368 0.33 11.96 8.56
N THR A 369 1.64 11.83 8.77
CA THR A 369 2.37 10.59 8.44
C THR A 369 1.91 9.41 9.28
N THR A 370 1.67 9.61 10.57
CA THR A 370 1.14 8.58 11.48
C THR A 370 -0.25 8.12 11.05
N TYR A 371 -1.13 9.06 10.72
CA TYR A 371 -2.47 8.76 10.24
C TYR A 371 -2.46 8.02 8.89
N ILE A 372 -1.65 8.48 7.92
CA ILE A 372 -1.54 7.81 6.61
C ILE A 372 -1.03 6.39 6.76
N PHE A 373 -0.01 6.18 7.60
CA PHE A 373 0.49 4.84 7.91
C PHE A 373 -0.61 3.97 8.52
N GLY A 374 -1.35 4.49 9.51
CA GLY A 374 -2.46 3.77 10.13
C GLY A 374 -3.61 3.47 9.18
N ALA A 375 -3.95 4.39 8.27
CA ALA A 375 -4.96 4.15 7.24
C ALA A 375 -4.53 3.05 6.25
N LEU A 376 -3.24 2.96 5.91
CA LEU A 376 -2.70 1.88 5.08
C LEU A 376 -2.68 0.54 5.81
N GLU A 377 -2.26 0.53 7.06
CA GLU A 377 -2.32 -0.64 7.95
C GLU A 377 -3.75 -1.19 8.01
N GLU A 378 -4.73 -0.31 8.14
CA GLU A 378 -6.13 -0.70 8.24
C GLU A 378 -6.64 -1.37 6.95
N ILE A 379 -6.39 -0.74 5.80
CA ILE A 379 -6.84 -1.22 4.49
C ILE A 379 -6.15 -2.54 4.12
N LEU A 380 -4.85 -2.66 4.39
CA LEU A 380 -4.05 -3.78 3.92
C LEU A 380 -4.01 -4.96 4.90
N LEU A 381 -4.16 -4.71 6.20
CA LEU A 381 -3.98 -5.73 7.24
C LEU A 381 -5.26 -5.93 8.08
N VAL A 382 -5.71 -4.89 8.79
CA VAL A 382 -6.78 -5.05 9.81
C VAL A 382 -8.10 -5.51 9.19
N ASP A 383 -8.56 -4.87 8.11
CA ASP A 383 -9.82 -5.22 7.45
C ASP A 383 -9.81 -6.64 6.87
N PRO A 384 -8.79 -7.05 6.08
CA PRO A 384 -8.67 -8.43 5.60
C PRO A 384 -8.62 -9.47 6.73
N ILE A 385 -7.82 -9.24 7.78
CA ILE A 385 -7.70 -10.16 8.93
C ILE A 385 -9.06 -10.31 9.63
N LYS A 386 -9.75 -9.19 9.89
CA LYS A 386 -11.10 -9.16 10.49
C LYS A 386 -12.08 -10.00 9.67
N ILE A 387 -12.05 -9.89 8.35
CA ILE A 387 -12.94 -10.64 7.45
C ILE A 387 -12.64 -12.13 7.49
N VAL A 388 -11.38 -12.52 7.47
CA VAL A 388 -10.97 -13.94 7.54
C VAL A 388 -11.39 -14.53 8.89
N LEU A 389 -11.18 -13.82 10.00
CA LEU A 389 -11.61 -14.23 11.35
C LEU A 389 -13.14 -14.43 11.42
N ILE A 390 -13.92 -13.46 10.93
CA ILE A 390 -15.38 -13.57 10.87
C ILE A 390 -15.81 -14.77 10.00
N SER A 391 -15.15 -14.97 8.86
CA SER A 391 -15.45 -16.07 7.94
C SER A 391 -15.14 -17.44 8.56
N LEU A 392 -14.09 -17.51 9.38
CA LEU A 392 -13.70 -18.70 10.14
C LEU A 392 -14.72 -19.04 11.23
N ILE A 393 -15.18 -18.03 11.98
CA ILE A 393 -16.25 -18.19 12.96
C ILE A 393 -17.54 -18.72 12.28
N LEU A 394 -17.93 -18.12 11.16
CA LEU A 394 -19.14 -18.51 10.42
C LEU A 394 -19.06 -19.92 9.84
N ALA A 395 -17.90 -20.32 9.30
CA ALA A 395 -17.72 -21.64 8.70
C ALA A 395 -17.62 -22.76 9.75
N ILE A 396 -16.88 -22.53 10.85
CA ILE A 396 -16.60 -23.56 11.85
C ILE A 396 -17.74 -23.70 12.87
N ILE A 397 -18.23 -22.57 13.41
CA ILE A 397 -19.18 -22.55 14.53
C ILE A 397 -20.61 -22.60 14.00
N PHE A 398 -20.95 -21.67 13.09
CA PHE A 398 -22.33 -21.54 12.62
C PHE A 398 -22.66 -22.44 11.43
N LYS A 399 -21.66 -22.89 10.67
CA LYS A 399 -21.83 -23.58 9.36
C LYS A 399 -22.76 -22.81 8.42
N LYS A 400 -22.71 -21.48 8.48
CA LYS A 400 -23.60 -20.55 7.77
C LYS A 400 -22.83 -19.60 6.89
N THR A 401 -23.54 -18.93 6.00
CA THR A 401 -22.91 -17.94 5.11
C THR A 401 -23.23 -16.51 5.46
N PHE A 402 -22.38 -15.66 4.91
CA PHE A 402 -22.44 -14.21 5.00
C PHE A 402 -23.55 -13.58 4.12
N VAL A 403 -24.31 -14.37 3.35
CA VAL A 403 -25.22 -13.85 2.31
C VAL A 403 -26.40 -13.10 2.93
N GLU A 404 -26.47 -11.79 2.67
CA GLU A 404 -27.69 -11.00 2.84
C GLU A 404 -28.73 -11.50 1.81
N TYR A 405 -29.88 -12.02 2.27
CA TYR A 405 -30.94 -12.62 1.46
C TYR A 405 -31.26 -11.86 0.16
N TYR A 406 -31.47 -12.59 -0.93
CA TYR A 406 -32.08 -12.08 -2.14
C TYR A 406 -33.58 -12.45 -2.13
N ALA A 407 -34.38 -11.57 -1.56
CA ALA A 407 -35.84 -11.69 -1.58
C ALA A 407 -36.37 -11.40 -2.98
N ILE A 408 -37.16 -12.31 -3.51
CA ILE A 408 -37.97 -12.08 -4.72
C ILE A 408 -39.42 -12.40 -4.38
N ASP A 409 -40.32 -11.54 -4.83
CA ASP A 409 -41.75 -11.78 -4.73
C ASP A 409 -42.18 -12.72 -5.88
N PRO A 410 -42.61 -13.95 -5.57
CA PRO A 410 -42.96 -14.94 -6.60
C PRO A 410 -44.22 -14.51 -7.37
N TYR A 411 -45.12 -13.72 -6.78
CA TYR A 411 -46.36 -13.29 -7.42
C TYR A 411 -46.12 -12.25 -8.53
N GLU A 412 -45.11 -11.40 -8.38
CA GLU A 412 -44.71 -10.44 -9.42
C GLU A 412 -44.12 -11.16 -10.65
N MET A 413 -43.55 -12.36 -10.47
CA MET A 413 -42.94 -13.15 -11.55
C MET A 413 -43.96 -13.94 -12.38
N ILE A 414 -44.97 -14.52 -11.75
CA ILE A 414 -45.96 -15.38 -12.43
C ILE A 414 -46.88 -14.56 -13.36
N SER A 415 -47.09 -13.27 -13.09
CA SER A 415 -47.94 -12.39 -13.90
C SER A 415 -47.39 -12.08 -15.31
N TYR A 416 -46.11 -12.34 -15.58
CA TYR A 416 -45.49 -12.03 -16.87
C TYR A 416 -45.39 -13.30 -17.73
N ARG A 417 -46.44 -13.60 -18.49
CA ARG A 417 -46.43 -14.68 -19.48
C ARG A 417 -45.67 -14.25 -20.74
N SER A 418 -45.00 -15.22 -21.39
CA SER A 418 -44.36 -15.05 -22.70
C SER A 418 -45.33 -14.37 -23.68
N LYS A 419 -44.87 -13.32 -24.37
CA LYS A 419 -45.65 -12.59 -25.37
C LYS A 419 -45.64 -13.26 -26.75
N LEU A 420 -44.79 -14.27 -26.95
CA LEU A 420 -44.61 -14.92 -28.24
C LEU A 420 -45.67 -16.00 -28.47
N SER A 421 -46.25 -16.02 -29.67
CA SER A 421 -47.14 -17.10 -30.11
C SER A 421 -46.37 -18.42 -30.23
N TYR A 422 -47.06 -19.54 -30.01
CA TYR A 422 -46.49 -20.89 -30.09
C TYR A 422 -45.69 -21.13 -31.38
N GLY A 423 -46.22 -20.74 -32.54
CA GLY A 423 -45.53 -20.92 -33.83
C GLY A 423 -44.21 -20.16 -33.93
N ALA A 424 -44.12 -18.97 -33.34
CA ALA A 424 -42.89 -18.18 -33.33
C ALA A 424 -41.80 -18.85 -32.47
N ILE A 425 -42.18 -19.48 -31.35
CA ILE A 425 -41.25 -20.20 -30.48
C ILE A 425 -40.70 -21.44 -31.20
N VAL A 426 -41.54 -22.18 -31.92
CA VAL A 426 -41.10 -23.33 -32.72
C VAL A 426 -40.08 -22.91 -33.78
N LEU A 427 -40.30 -21.80 -34.48
CA LEU A 427 -39.34 -21.25 -35.44
C LEU A 427 -38.03 -20.84 -34.76
N LYS A 428 -38.09 -20.15 -33.60
CA LYS A 428 -36.90 -19.76 -32.82
C LYS A 428 -36.06 -20.99 -32.43
N ARG A 429 -36.72 -22.07 -32.01
CA ARG A 429 -36.08 -23.33 -31.59
C ARG A 429 -35.47 -24.15 -32.74
N LYS A 430 -35.74 -23.81 -34.02
CA LYS A 430 -35.01 -24.40 -35.17
C LYS A 430 -33.56 -23.90 -35.25
N HIS A 431 -33.21 -22.82 -34.55
CA HIS A 431 -31.85 -22.27 -34.56
C HIS A 431 -30.83 -23.31 -34.02
N PRO A 432 -29.63 -23.45 -34.64
CA PRO A 432 -28.64 -24.46 -34.25
C PRO A 432 -28.25 -24.43 -32.76
N MET A 433 -28.30 -23.26 -32.13
CA MET A 433 -28.00 -23.06 -30.70
C MET A 433 -28.84 -23.91 -29.74
N TYR A 434 -30.05 -24.33 -30.14
CA TYR A 434 -30.90 -25.21 -29.32
C TYR A 434 -30.41 -26.66 -29.29
N ARG A 435 -29.30 -26.97 -29.98
CA ARG A 435 -28.62 -28.26 -29.98
C ARG A 435 -27.12 -28.03 -29.74
N PRO A 436 -26.39 -29.00 -29.17
CA PRO A 436 -24.93 -28.90 -29.04
C PRO A 436 -24.27 -28.76 -30.42
N ILE A 437 -23.35 -27.81 -30.57
CA ILE A 437 -22.64 -27.56 -31.83
C ILE A 437 -21.59 -28.67 -32.05
N PRO A 438 -21.47 -29.24 -33.27
CA PRO A 438 -20.49 -30.27 -33.56
C PRO A 438 -19.05 -29.73 -33.50
N LEU A 439 -18.12 -30.59 -33.07
CA LEU A 439 -16.73 -30.23 -32.78
C LEU A 439 -15.96 -29.59 -33.95
N TYR A 440 -16.18 -30.07 -35.18
CA TYR A 440 -15.50 -29.53 -36.38
C TYR A 440 -15.82 -28.05 -36.61
N ALA A 441 -17.06 -27.62 -36.35
CA ALA A 441 -17.50 -26.24 -36.54
C ALA A 441 -16.87 -25.30 -35.50
N LEU A 442 -16.49 -25.82 -34.33
CA LEU A 442 -15.82 -25.06 -33.27
C LEU A 442 -14.33 -24.86 -33.56
N GLN A 443 -13.66 -25.82 -34.20
CA GLN A 443 -12.22 -25.76 -34.50
C GLN A 443 -11.84 -24.54 -35.36
N GLU A 444 -12.61 -24.23 -36.41
CA GLU A 444 -12.35 -23.04 -37.23
C GLU A 444 -12.48 -21.73 -36.44
N GLN A 445 -13.46 -21.66 -35.54
CA GLN A 445 -13.68 -20.48 -34.70
C GLN A 445 -12.55 -20.30 -33.68
N MET A 446 -12.03 -21.40 -33.14
CA MET A 446 -10.89 -21.39 -32.22
C MET A 446 -9.63 -20.82 -32.87
N LEU A 447 -9.31 -21.21 -34.11
CA LEU A 447 -8.09 -20.74 -34.80
C LEU A 447 -8.12 -19.22 -35.02
N LYS A 448 -9.26 -18.69 -35.48
CA LYS A 448 -9.46 -17.23 -35.67
C LYS A 448 -9.38 -16.48 -34.34
N ARG A 449 -9.82 -17.08 -33.24
CA ARG A 449 -9.78 -16.51 -31.89
C ARG A 449 -8.37 -16.48 -31.33
N TYR A 450 -7.62 -17.58 -31.43
CA TYR A 450 -6.26 -17.70 -30.90
C TYR A 450 -5.39 -16.53 -31.37
N ARG A 451 -5.42 -16.23 -32.68
CA ARG A 451 -4.72 -15.07 -33.27
C ARG A 451 -5.11 -13.74 -32.62
N ARG A 452 -6.41 -13.49 -32.43
CA ARG A 452 -6.90 -12.22 -31.84
C ARG A 452 -6.56 -12.08 -30.35
N VAL A 453 -6.67 -13.15 -29.56
CA VAL A 453 -6.37 -13.14 -28.13
C VAL A 453 -4.88 -12.97 -27.92
N PHE A 454 -4.05 -13.68 -28.69
CA PHE A 454 -2.61 -13.55 -28.67
C PHE A 454 -2.14 -12.10 -28.91
N CYS A 455 -2.63 -11.45 -29.97
CA CYS A 455 -2.29 -10.05 -30.24
C CYS A 455 -2.72 -9.09 -29.12
N LYS A 456 -3.90 -9.30 -28.51
CA LYS A 456 -4.38 -8.46 -27.40
C LYS A 456 -3.60 -8.65 -26.12
N HIS A 457 -3.21 -9.89 -25.81
CA HIS A 457 -2.41 -10.17 -24.63
C HIS A 457 -1.04 -9.49 -24.74
N ILE A 458 -0.39 -9.60 -25.90
CA ILE A 458 0.88 -8.91 -26.18
C ILE A 458 0.71 -7.38 -26.06
N ALA A 459 -0.33 -6.81 -26.66
CA ALA A 459 -0.59 -5.37 -26.56
C ALA A 459 -0.85 -4.91 -25.11
N SER A 460 -1.54 -5.72 -24.31
CA SER A 460 -1.78 -5.44 -22.89
C SER A 460 -0.50 -5.47 -22.07
N GLU A 461 0.36 -6.48 -22.27
CA GLU A 461 1.67 -6.58 -21.60
C GLU A 461 2.56 -5.38 -21.95
N ILE A 462 2.61 -4.99 -23.23
CA ILE A 462 3.33 -3.79 -23.67
C ILE A 462 2.77 -2.55 -22.98
N GLY A 463 1.45 -2.42 -22.85
CA GLY A 463 0.80 -1.31 -22.15
C GLY A 463 1.14 -1.25 -20.65
N ILE A 464 1.19 -2.40 -19.97
CA ILE A 464 1.57 -2.48 -18.55
C ILE A 464 3.05 -2.11 -18.38
N MET A 465 3.93 -2.65 -19.22
CA MET A 465 5.36 -2.30 -19.21
C MET A 465 5.58 -0.82 -19.45
N PHE A 466 4.84 -0.23 -20.39
CA PHE A 466 4.88 1.21 -20.65
C PHE A 466 4.46 2.04 -19.42
N LEU A 467 3.36 1.67 -18.76
CA LEU A 467 2.91 2.35 -17.54
C LEU A 467 3.91 2.22 -16.39
N LEU A 468 4.56 1.06 -16.24
CA LEU A 468 5.61 0.85 -15.26
C LEU A 468 6.81 1.77 -15.52
N VAL A 469 7.25 1.88 -16.78
CA VAL A 469 8.33 2.80 -17.17
C VAL A 469 7.95 4.26 -16.86
N VAL A 470 6.72 4.69 -17.19
CA VAL A 470 6.24 6.04 -16.85
C VAL A 470 6.22 6.27 -15.35
N ALA A 471 5.80 5.29 -14.54
CA ALA A 471 5.82 5.40 -13.09
C ALA A 471 7.25 5.53 -12.54
N ILE A 472 8.21 4.77 -13.07
CA ILE A 472 9.64 4.89 -12.72
C ILE A 472 10.17 6.28 -13.10
N LEU A 473 9.85 6.77 -14.30
CA LEU A 473 10.25 8.12 -14.74
C LEU A 473 9.64 9.21 -13.87
N LEU A 474 8.39 9.07 -13.44
CA LEU A 474 7.74 9.99 -12.49
C LEU A 474 8.41 9.96 -11.12
N ILE A 475 8.77 8.77 -10.63
CA ILE A 475 9.52 8.63 -9.37
C ILE A 475 10.89 9.33 -9.49
N ILE A 476 11.63 9.08 -10.58
CA ILE A 476 12.92 9.74 -10.86
C ILE A 476 12.77 11.26 -10.91
N TYR A 477 11.70 11.76 -11.55
CA TYR A 477 11.38 13.18 -11.61
C TYR A 477 11.07 13.77 -10.22
N LEU A 478 10.27 13.07 -9.41
CA LEU A 478 9.92 13.50 -8.05
C LEU A 478 11.13 13.53 -7.10
N PHE A 479 12.17 12.73 -7.35
CA PHE A 479 13.38 12.72 -6.52
C PHE A 479 14.27 13.96 -6.72
N ASP A 480 13.95 14.85 -7.66
CA ASP A 480 14.65 16.10 -7.98
C ASP A 480 16.18 15.93 -8.04
N ILE A 481 16.60 14.93 -8.82
CA ILE A 481 18.02 14.57 -8.99
C ILE A 481 18.81 15.74 -9.56
N ARG A 482 18.18 16.57 -10.40
CA ARG A 482 18.82 17.73 -11.04
C ARG A 482 19.27 18.75 -10.00
N SER A 483 18.39 19.19 -9.10
CA SER A 483 18.74 20.14 -8.05
C SER A 483 19.86 19.60 -7.15
N LYS A 484 19.76 18.33 -6.77
CA LYS A 484 20.78 17.64 -5.96
C LYS A 484 22.15 17.56 -6.65
N TYR A 485 22.18 17.29 -7.96
CA TYR A 485 23.42 17.25 -8.74
C TYR A 485 24.11 18.61 -8.75
N TYR A 486 23.38 19.69 -9.06
CA TYR A 486 23.95 21.03 -9.08
C TYR A 486 24.40 21.49 -7.70
N SER A 487 23.63 21.20 -6.65
CA SER A 487 24.04 21.50 -5.27
C SER A 487 25.32 20.76 -4.87
N ASN A 488 25.44 19.47 -5.16
CA ASN A 488 26.66 18.70 -4.88
C ASN A 488 27.86 19.17 -5.72
N SER A 489 27.67 19.44 -7.01
CA SER A 489 28.72 19.95 -7.89
C SER A 489 29.19 21.32 -7.45
N HIS A 490 28.27 22.19 -7.02
CA HIS A 490 28.58 23.52 -6.51
C HIS A 490 29.35 23.43 -5.19
N MET A 491 28.94 22.57 -4.25
CA MET A 491 29.71 22.33 -3.02
C MET A 491 31.12 21.80 -3.32
N TYR A 492 31.26 20.88 -4.29
CA TYR A 492 32.55 20.34 -4.70
C TYR A 492 33.45 21.44 -5.27
N ASP A 493 32.94 22.20 -6.25
CA ASP A 493 33.68 23.31 -6.87
C ASP A 493 33.98 24.41 -5.85
N MET A 494 33.09 24.70 -4.89
CA MET A 494 33.34 25.65 -3.81
C MET A 494 34.54 25.21 -2.96
N LEU A 495 34.55 23.98 -2.45
CA LEU A 495 35.61 23.50 -1.57
C LEU A 495 36.94 23.24 -2.32
N ILE A 496 36.89 22.81 -3.57
CA ILE A 496 38.04 22.30 -4.34
C ILE A 496 38.52 23.25 -5.46
N SER A 497 37.83 24.38 -5.69
CA SER A 497 38.31 25.42 -6.64
C SER A 497 39.72 25.92 -6.31
N GLU A 498 40.44 26.27 -7.38
CA GLU A 498 41.84 26.72 -7.33
C GLU A 498 42.09 27.76 -6.24
N ILE A 499 43.14 27.50 -5.46
CA ILE A 499 43.73 28.50 -4.58
C ILE A 499 44.82 29.18 -5.41
N ASP A 500 44.60 30.46 -5.74
CA ASP A 500 45.58 31.26 -6.49
C ASP A 500 46.87 31.40 -5.64
N LYS A 501 47.84 30.51 -5.88
CA LYS A 501 49.10 30.46 -5.13
C LYS A 501 49.92 31.75 -5.32
N SER A 502 49.66 32.51 -6.40
CA SER A 502 50.42 33.72 -6.75
C SER A 502 50.09 34.93 -5.89
N LYS A 503 48.83 35.10 -5.46
CA LYS A 503 48.36 36.27 -4.70
C LYS A 503 48.57 36.18 -3.18
N ASN A 504 48.80 34.99 -2.64
CA ASN A 504 48.84 34.73 -1.19
C ASN A 504 50.26 34.44 -0.65
N LEU A 505 51.31 34.54 -1.47
CA LEU A 505 52.71 34.42 -1.05
C LEU A 505 53.19 35.62 -0.22
N GLU A 506 52.53 36.78 -0.33
CA GLU A 506 52.86 37.99 0.43
C GLU A 506 52.61 37.84 1.94
N TYR A 507 51.64 37.01 2.35
CA TYR A 507 51.30 36.82 3.77
C TYR A 507 52.24 35.87 4.53
N ILE A 508 53.03 35.05 3.82
CA ILE A 508 54.01 34.15 4.45
C ILE A 508 55.36 34.87 4.63
N HIS A 509 55.67 35.87 3.80
CA HIS A 509 56.86 36.70 3.97
C HIS A 509 56.86 37.57 5.24
N ASN A 510 55.71 37.74 5.91
CA ASN A 510 55.62 38.44 7.20
C ASN A 510 55.63 37.50 8.43
N PHE A 511 55.81 36.19 8.24
CA PHE A 511 56.04 35.23 9.33
C PHE A 511 57.52 34.79 9.39
N ASP A 512 58.44 35.78 9.34
CA ASP A 512 59.87 35.58 9.58
C ASP A 512 60.18 35.40 11.07
N THR A 513 59.70 34.30 11.65
CA THR A 513 60.22 33.75 12.92
C THR A 513 60.35 32.22 12.90
N PHE A 514 60.78 31.65 11.76
CA PHE A 514 61.41 30.32 11.75
C PHE A 514 62.51 30.26 10.67
N LYS A 515 63.69 30.79 11.01
CA LYS A 515 65.02 30.35 10.51
C LYS A 515 65.17 28.88 10.93
N GLU A 516 65.44 27.89 10.11
CA GLU A 516 66.48 27.66 9.09
C GLU A 516 65.95 26.55 8.15
N VAL A 517 66.34 26.55 6.87
CA VAL A 517 66.59 25.35 6.01
C VAL A 517 66.59 25.71 4.51
N ARG A 518 66.11 26.87 4.07
CA ARG A 518 65.90 27.09 2.62
C ARG A 518 66.94 27.97 1.94
N ASN A 519 68.19 27.50 1.85
CA ASN A 519 69.23 28.20 1.06
C ASN A 519 69.77 27.48 -0.19
N ASN A 520 69.17 26.38 -0.68
CA ASN A 520 69.76 25.66 -1.82
C ASN A 520 68.89 25.46 -3.07
N TYR A 521 67.73 26.10 -3.23
CA TYR A 521 66.90 25.85 -4.43
C TYR A 521 66.20 27.08 -5.02
N ILE A 522 66.87 28.23 -5.11
CA ILE A 522 66.39 29.34 -5.94
C ILE A 522 67.54 29.83 -6.83
N THR A 523 67.84 29.03 -7.85
CA THR A 523 68.41 29.52 -9.11
C THR A 523 68.00 28.56 -10.21
N ARG A 524 66.79 28.76 -10.77
CA ARG A 524 66.49 28.52 -12.20
C ARG A 524 65.04 28.87 -12.51
N GLY A 525 64.89 29.73 -13.52
CA GLY A 525 63.80 29.62 -14.48
C GLY A 525 62.54 30.40 -14.14
N SER A 526 62.61 31.72 -14.33
CA SER A 526 61.48 32.48 -14.86
C SER A 526 61.16 31.95 -16.27
N GLU A 527 60.11 31.13 -16.40
CA GLU A 527 59.45 30.90 -17.69
C GLU A 527 57.95 31.13 -17.53
N ILE A 528 57.49 32.11 -18.30
CA ILE A 528 56.09 32.48 -18.52
C ILE A 528 55.46 31.31 -19.28
N ILE A 529 54.65 30.50 -18.61
CA ILE A 529 53.85 29.47 -19.29
C ILE A 529 52.56 30.10 -19.78
N SER A 530 52.39 30.01 -21.09
CA SER A 530 51.29 30.46 -21.94
C SER A 530 49.90 29.99 -21.48
N SER A 531 48.92 30.85 -21.78
CA SER A 531 47.51 30.83 -21.41
C SER A 531 46.64 29.74 -22.07
N GLU A 532 47.11 28.49 -22.21
CA GLU A 532 46.40 27.46 -23.01
C GLU A 532 46.27 26.08 -22.33
N TYR A 533 46.19 26.04 -21.01
CA TYR A 533 45.84 24.83 -20.24
C TYR A 533 44.79 25.13 -19.15
N LEU A 534 43.67 25.72 -19.54
CA LEU A 534 42.47 25.94 -18.73
C LEU A 534 41.59 24.68 -18.62
N GLU A 535 42.21 23.51 -18.42
CA GLU A 535 41.52 22.29 -18.00
C GLU A 535 42.31 21.62 -16.88
N LYS A 536 42.10 22.07 -15.63
CA LYS A 536 42.33 21.28 -14.41
C LYS A 536 41.59 21.92 -13.23
N LYS A 537 40.31 21.57 -13.07
CA LYS A 537 39.43 21.94 -11.94
C LYS A 537 39.85 21.38 -10.56
N VAL A 538 41.02 20.74 -10.42
CA VAL A 538 41.37 19.95 -9.22
C VAL A 538 42.64 20.51 -8.60
N VAL A 539 42.55 20.98 -7.35
CA VAL A 539 43.73 21.29 -6.52
C VAL A 539 44.57 20.03 -6.38
N ARG A 540 45.72 20.00 -7.06
CA ARG A 540 46.71 18.95 -6.91
C ARG A 540 47.64 19.32 -5.77
N THR A 541 47.55 18.60 -4.67
CA THR A 541 48.51 18.69 -3.55
C THR A 541 49.61 17.66 -3.78
N TYR A 542 50.87 18.12 -3.77
CA TYR A 542 52.02 17.24 -4.01
C TYR A 542 52.81 16.99 -2.73
N ASN A 543 52.91 18.02 -1.88
CA ASN A 543 53.69 17.98 -0.64
C ASN A 543 52.83 18.23 0.61
N ARG A 544 53.37 17.89 1.78
CA ARG A 544 52.71 18.14 3.08
C ARG A 544 52.36 19.62 3.28
N THR A 545 53.23 20.52 2.84
CA THR A 545 52.99 21.97 2.89
C THR A 545 51.81 22.38 2.00
N ASP A 546 51.61 21.74 0.84
CA ASP A 546 50.45 22.02 -0.01
C ASP A 546 49.14 21.59 0.66
N VAL A 547 49.15 20.49 1.42
CA VAL A 547 47.98 20.02 2.18
C VAL A 547 47.63 20.99 3.30
N LEU A 548 48.62 21.48 4.04
CA LEU A 548 48.42 22.51 5.07
C LEU A 548 47.87 23.81 4.44
N TYR A 549 48.45 24.23 3.32
CA TYR A 549 48.00 25.40 2.58
C TYR A 549 46.57 25.24 2.07
N PHE A 550 46.20 24.05 1.58
CA PHE A 550 44.84 23.72 1.18
C PHE A 550 43.83 23.93 2.32
N PHE A 551 44.14 23.47 3.53
CA PHE A 551 43.25 23.67 4.67
C PHE A 551 43.17 25.13 5.11
N MET A 552 44.30 25.80 5.32
CA MET A 552 44.35 27.15 5.90
C MET A 552 43.89 28.26 4.94
N GLN A 553 44.23 28.15 3.66
CA GLN A 553 43.98 29.19 2.65
C GLN A 553 42.86 28.81 1.67
N GLY A 554 42.55 27.52 1.54
CA GLY A 554 41.46 27.04 0.70
C GLY A 554 40.18 26.76 1.49
N MET A 555 40.21 25.71 2.30
CA MET A 555 39.00 25.11 2.88
C MET A 555 38.43 25.92 4.04
N PHE A 556 39.23 26.28 5.05
CA PHE A 556 38.75 26.97 6.24
C PHE A 556 38.18 28.37 5.97
N PRO A 557 38.78 29.24 5.13
CA PRO A 557 38.20 30.54 4.81
C PRO A 557 36.82 30.42 4.16
N LYS A 558 36.63 29.37 3.34
CA LYS A 558 35.38 29.14 2.62
C LYS A 558 34.26 28.58 3.50
N MET A 559 34.58 27.92 4.61
CA MET A 559 33.59 27.33 5.54
C MET A 559 33.25 28.22 6.75
N HIS A 560 34.10 29.19 7.08
CA HIS A 560 33.96 30.04 8.26
C HIS A 560 33.63 31.49 7.89
N TYR A 561 32.74 31.70 6.91
CA TYR A 561 32.35 33.05 6.50
C TYR A 561 31.27 33.63 7.44
N LEU A 562 31.44 34.90 7.85
CA LEU A 562 30.67 35.51 8.94
C LEU A 562 30.05 36.88 8.61
N LYS A 563 30.36 37.47 7.46
CA LYS A 563 29.81 38.76 7.00
C LYS A 563 28.95 38.55 5.76
N TRP A 564 27.99 39.41 5.46
CA TRP A 564 27.30 39.43 4.17
C TRP A 564 28.14 40.12 3.09
N TYR A 565 27.69 40.08 1.83
CA TYR A 565 28.35 40.72 0.68
C TYR A 565 28.51 42.25 0.84
N ASN A 566 27.66 42.88 1.63
CA ASN A 566 27.70 44.31 1.97
C ASN A 566 28.60 44.61 3.20
N GLY A 567 29.30 43.60 3.73
CA GLY A 567 30.21 43.74 4.86
C GLY A 567 29.53 43.74 6.24
N THR A 568 28.21 43.68 6.32
CA THR A 568 27.50 43.58 7.62
C THR A 568 27.70 42.19 8.22
N LEU A 569 27.74 42.09 9.54
CA LEU A 569 27.73 40.79 10.20
C LEU A 569 26.39 40.10 9.97
N LEU A 570 26.42 38.77 9.78
CA LEU A 570 25.20 37.96 9.72
C LEU A 570 24.40 38.11 11.04
N GLU A 571 23.07 38.09 10.96
CA GLU A 571 22.20 38.18 12.13
C GLU A 571 22.40 36.99 13.08
N LEU A 572 22.15 37.22 14.37
CA LEU A 572 22.24 36.21 15.42
C LEU A 572 20.91 35.44 15.50
N GLU A 573 20.95 34.11 15.62
CA GLU A 573 19.75 33.29 15.85
C GLU A 573 19.23 33.44 17.30
N GLU A 574 17.95 33.16 17.55
CA GLU A 574 17.30 33.38 18.87
C GLU A 574 18.00 32.67 20.06
N ASN A 575 18.77 31.61 19.80
CA ASN A 575 19.53 30.85 20.79
C ASN A 575 20.95 31.41 21.03
N GLU A 576 21.33 32.51 20.38
CA GLU A 576 22.66 33.10 20.45
C GLU A 576 22.66 34.28 21.44
N SER A 577 23.54 34.22 22.46
CA SER A 577 23.72 35.33 23.40
C SER A 577 25.16 35.87 23.32
N PRO A 578 25.37 37.20 23.35
CA PRO A 578 26.68 37.82 23.46
C PRO A 578 27.20 37.71 24.91
N LYS A 579 27.42 36.48 25.38
CA LYS A 579 28.00 36.25 26.70
C LYS A 579 29.53 36.18 26.54
N TYR A 580 30.20 37.28 26.86
CA TYR A 580 31.63 37.39 27.19
C TYR A 580 32.68 37.56 26.06
N SER A 581 32.49 38.46 25.10
CA SER A 581 33.57 38.87 24.17
C SER A 581 33.23 40.16 23.42
N GLU A 582 34.22 41.05 23.20
CA GLU A 582 34.11 42.16 22.23
C GLU A 582 33.95 41.65 20.79
N ASP A 583 34.38 40.41 20.53
CA ASP A 583 34.24 39.71 19.25
C ASP A 583 33.17 38.61 19.38
N ILE A 584 31.90 38.98 19.10
CA ILE A 584 30.67 38.22 19.39
C ILE A 584 30.68 36.77 18.83
N ARG A 585 31.44 36.52 17.76
CA ARG A 585 31.52 35.22 17.06
C ARG A 585 32.74 34.37 17.44
N ALA A 586 33.65 34.88 18.28
CA ALA A 586 34.79 34.10 18.77
C ALA A 586 34.40 33.13 19.91
N THR A 587 33.28 33.42 20.59
CA THR A 587 32.73 32.67 21.73
C THR A 587 31.42 31.95 21.44
N SER A 588 30.77 32.18 20.27
CA SER A 588 29.55 31.46 19.90
C SER A 588 29.84 30.01 19.49
N TYR A 589 29.03 29.08 20.01
CA TYR A 589 29.11 27.65 19.70
C TYR A 589 28.42 27.27 18.36
N ILE A 590 28.02 28.26 17.54
CA ILE A 590 27.30 28.12 16.25
C ILE A 590 27.77 29.24 15.29
N LYS A 591 27.83 29.13 13.95
CA LYS A 591 28.39 28.18 12.95
C LYS A 591 28.63 29.06 11.71
N GLY A 592 29.79 28.98 11.06
CA GLY A 592 30.07 29.76 9.85
C GLY A 592 29.15 29.38 8.69
N TRP A 593 28.85 30.33 7.82
CA TRP A 593 28.27 30.03 6.52
C TRP A 593 29.40 29.71 5.53
N ALA A 594 29.07 28.91 4.52
CA ALA A 594 29.93 28.86 3.34
C ALA A 594 30.03 30.27 2.72
N ASN A 595 31.13 30.57 2.04
CA ASN A 595 31.40 31.88 1.41
C ASN A 595 30.31 32.33 0.42
N ASP A 596 29.48 31.41 -0.06
CA ASP A 596 28.37 31.67 -0.98
C ASP A 596 27.02 31.92 -0.30
N TYR A 597 26.96 31.85 1.05
CA TYR A 597 25.75 31.99 1.87
C TYR A 597 24.62 31.00 1.56
N SER A 598 24.89 29.97 0.75
CA SER A 598 23.90 28.98 0.35
C SER A 598 23.82 27.82 1.32
N THR A 599 24.94 27.53 1.98
CA THR A 599 25.14 26.32 2.78
C THR A 599 25.59 26.69 4.19
N LYS A 600 24.87 26.17 5.18
CA LYS A 600 25.20 26.33 6.60
C LYS A 600 26.04 25.15 7.08
N LEU A 601 27.18 25.41 7.69
CA LEU A 601 28.00 24.36 8.30
C LEU A 601 27.28 23.79 9.52
N ILE A 602 27.14 22.47 9.63
CA ILE A 602 26.57 21.79 10.82
C ILE A 602 27.70 21.14 11.61
N GLY A 603 27.89 21.60 12.85
CA GLY A 603 28.90 21.07 13.78
C GLY A 603 30.26 21.73 13.53
N VAL A 604 31.32 20.95 13.70
CA VAL A 604 32.70 21.35 13.36
C VAL A 604 33.35 20.27 12.50
N PRO A 605 34.23 20.64 11.57
CA PRO A 605 34.98 19.66 10.80
C PRO A 605 35.84 18.79 11.73
N ARG A 606 35.98 17.52 11.36
CA ARG A 606 36.76 16.53 12.11
C ARG A 606 37.94 16.08 11.26
N LEU A 607 39.14 16.20 11.80
CA LEU A 607 40.34 15.61 11.21
C LEU A 607 40.54 14.22 11.77
N ARG A 608 40.68 13.23 10.89
CA ARG A 608 41.02 11.85 11.26
C ARG A 608 42.27 11.46 10.52
N GLN A 609 43.27 11.00 11.26
CA GLN A 609 44.52 10.50 10.73
C GLN A 609 44.76 9.06 11.15
N LEU A 610 45.30 8.28 10.21
CA LEU A 610 45.75 6.91 10.43
C LEU A 610 47.26 6.85 10.29
N ARG A 611 47.89 5.96 11.05
CA ARG A 611 49.33 5.79 11.07
C ARG A 611 49.67 4.31 11.10
N VAL A 612 50.78 3.96 10.46
CA VAL A 612 51.38 2.63 10.50
C VAL A 612 52.31 2.53 11.70
N SER A 613 52.24 1.43 12.44
CA SER A 613 53.10 1.17 13.57
C SER A 613 54.53 0.90 13.12
N LEU A 614 55.49 1.55 13.79
CA LEU A 614 56.92 1.34 13.54
C LEU A 614 57.36 -0.09 13.89
N ASN A 615 56.64 -0.77 14.79
CA ASN A 615 56.92 -2.17 15.14
C ASN A 615 56.65 -3.14 13.98
N TRP A 616 55.79 -2.75 13.04
CA TRP A 616 55.46 -3.51 11.83
C TRP A 616 56.24 -3.04 10.61
N SER A 617 57.08 -2.02 10.80
CA SER A 617 57.98 -1.46 9.80
C SER A 617 59.14 -2.46 9.70
N GLY A 618 59.11 -3.32 8.68
CA GLY A 618 60.11 -4.40 8.53
C GLY A 618 61.55 -3.86 8.49
N GLU A 619 62.54 -4.73 8.74
CA GLU A 619 63.94 -4.30 8.70
C GLU A 619 64.33 -3.76 7.31
N VAL A 620 65.09 -2.67 7.31
CA VAL A 620 65.74 -2.17 6.10
C VAL A 620 66.71 -3.26 5.62
N SER A 621 66.67 -3.56 4.32
CA SER A 621 67.57 -4.52 3.69
C SER A 621 69.02 -4.21 4.10
N PRO A 622 69.84 -5.23 4.45
CA PRO A 622 71.20 -5.03 4.95
C PRO A 622 72.05 -4.09 4.09
N LEU A 623 71.85 -4.11 2.77
CA LEU A 623 72.52 -3.23 1.81
C LEU A 623 72.24 -1.74 2.05
N PHE A 624 71.05 -1.38 2.53
CA PHE A 624 70.58 0.01 2.66
C PHE A 624 70.60 0.55 4.09
N ARG A 625 70.92 -0.29 5.09
CA ARG A 625 70.97 0.08 6.51
C ARG A 625 71.88 1.29 6.84
N PRO A 626 73.02 1.51 6.16
CA PRO A 626 73.85 2.69 6.44
C PRO A 626 73.15 4.03 6.14
N TRP A 627 72.19 4.04 5.21
CA TRP A 627 71.53 5.26 4.74
C TRP A 627 70.10 5.44 5.27
N TYR A 628 69.45 4.36 5.74
CA TYR A 628 68.06 4.41 6.20
C TYR A 628 67.90 3.71 7.55
N GLY A 629 67.35 4.45 8.52
CA GLY A 629 67.15 3.95 9.89
C GLY A 629 65.92 3.05 10.08
N TYR A 630 64.91 3.14 9.22
CA TYR A 630 63.68 2.34 9.31
C TYR A 630 62.90 2.35 7.98
N ARG A 631 62.01 1.37 7.77
CA ARG A 631 61.16 1.25 6.56
C ARG A 631 59.68 1.25 6.93
N VAL A 632 58.91 2.21 6.45
CA VAL A 632 57.44 2.22 6.65
C VAL A 632 56.73 1.38 5.58
N GLY A 633 55.92 0.41 6.01
CA GLY A 633 55.08 -0.42 5.13
C GLY A 633 53.76 0.25 4.72
N CYS A 634 53.02 -0.38 3.81
CA CYS A 634 51.67 0.08 3.45
C CYS A 634 50.70 -0.15 4.62
N LEU A 635 49.76 0.78 4.83
CA LEU A 635 48.75 0.65 5.88
C LEU A 635 47.82 -0.55 5.61
N ASN A 636 47.61 -1.38 6.64
CA ASN A 636 46.65 -2.46 6.68
C ASN A 636 45.98 -2.53 8.08
N ILE A 637 45.01 -3.42 8.24
CA ILE A 637 44.22 -3.52 9.49
C ILE A 637 45.08 -4.00 10.68
N PHE A 638 46.18 -4.71 10.42
CA PHE A 638 47.01 -5.35 11.45
C PHE A 638 48.18 -4.47 11.91
N ASN A 639 48.63 -3.55 11.06
CA ASN A 639 49.82 -2.72 11.30
C ASN A 639 49.48 -1.28 11.70
N GLN A 640 48.24 -1.02 12.11
CA GLN A 640 47.82 0.30 12.54
C GLN A 640 48.43 0.66 13.91
N GLU A 641 48.94 1.89 14.03
CA GLU A 641 49.46 2.42 15.29
C GLU A 641 48.33 2.89 16.21
N THR A 642 48.45 2.54 17.49
CA THR A 642 47.44 2.85 18.53
C THR A 642 48.04 3.56 19.74
N LYS A 643 49.36 3.75 19.80
CA LYS A 643 50.03 4.44 20.90
C LYS A 643 49.68 5.95 20.94
N PRO A 644 49.69 6.57 22.12
CA PRO A 644 49.54 8.02 22.25
C PRO A 644 50.84 8.76 21.88
N PHE A 645 50.71 9.95 21.30
CA PHE A 645 51.83 10.78 20.84
C PHE A 645 51.75 12.23 21.32
N ARG A 646 52.92 12.86 21.46
CA ARG A 646 53.14 14.31 21.55
C ARG A 646 53.19 14.94 20.13
N PRO A 647 53.23 16.28 20.02
CA PRO A 647 53.59 16.93 18.76
C PRO A 647 54.88 16.32 18.19
N GLU A 648 55.00 16.33 16.85
CA GLU A 648 56.10 15.67 16.12
C GLU A 648 56.14 14.14 16.24
N TRP A 649 55.07 13.51 16.73
CA TRP A 649 54.94 12.06 16.83
C TRP A 649 55.94 11.40 17.78
N VAL A 650 56.33 12.11 18.84
CA VAL A 650 57.14 11.53 19.92
C VAL A 650 56.25 10.64 20.80
N PRO A 651 56.57 9.33 20.95
CA PRO A 651 55.71 8.39 21.66
C PRO A 651 55.67 8.71 23.16
N LEU A 652 54.47 8.63 23.75
CA LEU A 652 54.31 8.76 25.20
C LEU A 652 54.47 7.40 25.90
N PRO A 653 55.09 7.36 27.08
CA PRO A 653 55.12 6.16 27.92
C PRO A 653 53.69 5.75 28.33
N ARG A 654 53.47 4.48 28.71
CA ARG A 654 52.12 3.96 29.08
C ARG A 654 51.43 4.75 30.21
N TYR A 655 52.21 5.43 31.06
CA TYR A 655 51.72 6.31 32.11
C TYR A 655 52.24 7.73 31.87
N TYR A 656 51.33 8.66 31.63
CA TYR A 656 51.63 10.07 31.41
C TYR A 656 50.80 10.92 32.37
N LYS A 657 51.44 11.94 32.97
CA LYS A 657 50.76 12.92 33.85
C LYS A 657 50.01 14.00 33.04
N GLU A 658 50.41 14.22 31.80
CA GLU A 658 49.81 15.21 30.90
C GLU A 658 49.01 14.52 29.80
N PRO A 659 47.84 15.07 29.39
CA PRO A 659 47.02 14.47 28.35
C PRO A 659 47.76 14.46 27.00
N PRO A 660 47.70 13.35 26.24
CA PRO A 660 48.33 13.25 24.92
C PRO A 660 47.68 14.24 23.94
N VAL A 661 48.49 14.85 23.07
CA VAL A 661 47.97 15.69 21.97
C VAL A 661 47.29 14.83 20.91
N TRP A 662 47.79 13.61 20.69
CA TRP A 662 47.20 12.63 19.78
C TRP A 662 46.97 11.31 20.51
N ALA A 663 45.72 11.03 20.88
CA ALA A 663 45.29 9.73 21.41
C ALA A 663 44.53 8.93 20.35
N TYR A 664 44.80 7.64 20.30
CA TYR A 664 44.04 6.75 19.44
C TYR A 664 42.63 6.56 19.99
N GLN A 665 41.62 6.83 19.16
CA GLN A 665 40.21 6.60 19.49
C GLN A 665 39.70 5.38 18.73
N THR A 666 38.99 4.51 19.45
CA THR A 666 38.37 3.32 18.88
C THR A 666 37.16 3.70 18.02
N TYR A 667 36.69 2.75 17.21
CA TYR A 667 35.53 2.99 16.35
C TYR A 667 34.25 3.29 17.12
N ASN A 668 34.05 2.67 18.30
CA ASN A 668 32.92 2.98 19.17
C ASN A 668 32.98 4.41 19.72
N ALA A 669 34.18 4.91 20.02
CA ALA A 669 34.34 6.28 20.51
C ALA A 669 34.18 7.34 19.39
N THR A 670 34.54 6.99 18.16
CA THR A 670 34.49 7.92 17.02
C THR A 670 33.20 7.86 16.20
N GLU A 671 32.39 6.81 16.41
CA GLU A 671 31.20 6.48 15.62
C GLU A 671 31.47 6.43 14.10
N SER A 672 32.72 6.14 13.71
CA SER A 672 33.14 6.27 12.31
C SER A 672 33.17 4.93 11.57
N LEU A 673 32.77 4.97 10.29
CA LEU A 673 32.83 3.81 9.40
C LEU A 673 34.18 3.75 8.69
N GLY A 674 34.58 2.52 8.35
CA GLY A 674 35.77 2.25 7.56
C GLY A 674 35.44 2.41 6.09
N MET A 675 36.42 2.80 5.29
CA MET A 675 36.22 3.10 3.87
C MET A 675 37.38 2.59 3.04
N PHE A 676 37.09 2.18 1.81
CA PHE A 676 38.13 1.88 0.83
C PHE A 676 38.59 3.17 0.15
N GLY A 677 39.89 3.39 0.13
CA GLY A 677 40.51 4.46 -0.63
C GLY A 677 40.60 4.14 -2.12
N LEU A 678 40.87 5.17 -2.94
CA LEU A 678 41.18 5.01 -4.37
C LEU A 678 42.42 4.13 -4.61
N SER A 679 43.33 4.03 -3.64
CA SER A 679 44.50 3.13 -3.67
C SER A 679 44.16 1.66 -3.44
N GLY A 680 42.89 1.31 -3.20
CA GLY A 680 42.45 -0.04 -2.83
C GLY A 680 42.73 -0.41 -1.36
N LEU A 681 43.40 0.46 -0.60
CA LEU A 681 43.65 0.25 0.82
C LEU A 681 42.39 0.50 1.64
N TYR A 682 42.13 -0.39 2.60
CA TYR A 682 41.05 -0.22 3.57
C TYR A 682 41.51 0.65 4.75
N TYR A 683 40.87 1.80 4.91
CA TYR A 683 41.06 2.68 6.06
C TYR A 683 40.11 2.26 7.18
N SER A 684 40.68 1.86 8.31
CA SER A 684 39.92 1.30 9.43
C SER A 684 39.02 2.36 10.11
N ARG A 685 38.13 1.85 10.98
CA ARG A 685 37.09 2.62 11.67
C ARG A 685 37.61 3.46 12.86
N GLY A 686 38.81 3.20 13.37
CA GLY A 686 39.41 3.96 14.48
C GLY A 686 40.51 4.87 13.98
N GLY A 687 41.05 5.74 14.82
CA GLY A 687 42.15 6.60 14.42
C GLY A 687 42.50 7.69 15.42
N TYR A 688 43.45 8.52 15.03
CA TYR A 688 43.78 9.75 15.72
C TYR A 688 42.79 10.81 15.24
N VAL A 689 41.85 11.19 16.10
CA VAL A 689 40.72 12.04 15.75
C VAL A 689 40.78 13.31 16.56
N GLU A 690 40.69 14.45 15.87
CA GLU A 690 40.60 15.76 16.50
C GLU A 690 39.50 16.62 15.86
N LEU A 691 38.80 17.35 16.72
CA LEU A 691 37.75 18.27 16.29
C LEU A 691 38.38 19.65 16.04
N LEU A 692 38.04 20.24 14.91
CA LEU A 692 38.38 21.63 14.63
C LEU A 692 37.40 22.57 15.33
N HIS A 693 37.61 23.87 15.19
CA HIS A 693 36.80 24.88 15.86
C HIS A 693 35.77 25.51 14.91
N THR A 694 34.79 26.20 15.50
CA THR A 694 33.77 26.97 14.78
C THR A 694 34.33 28.23 14.11
N ASN A 695 35.54 28.66 14.49
CA ASN A 695 36.23 29.84 13.99
C ASN A 695 37.52 29.44 13.25
N LYS A 696 37.72 30.03 12.05
CA LYS A 696 38.95 29.90 11.25
C LYS A 696 40.21 30.06 12.09
N GLY A 697 40.36 31.17 12.84
CA GLY A 697 41.62 31.45 13.55
C GLY A 697 41.96 30.43 14.64
N LYS A 698 40.96 29.84 15.30
CA LYS A 698 41.16 28.74 16.26
C LYS A 698 41.46 27.42 15.53
N SER A 699 40.82 27.16 14.40
CA SER A 699 41.10 26.00 13.53
C SER A 699 42.50 26.05 12.94
N ASP A 700 42.97 27.21 12.49
CA ASP A 700 44.33 27.45 12.00
C ASP A 700 45.36 27.14 13.10
N LYS A 701 45.19 27.73 14.30
CA LYS A 701 46.06 27.48 15.45
C LYS A 701 46.08 26.01 15.86
N LYS A 702 44.90 25.35 15.85
CA LYS A 702 44.78 23.93 16.18
C LYS A 702 45.47 23.08 15.13
N LEU A 703 45.31 23.36 13.83
CA LEU A 703 45.97 22.64 12.74
C LEU A 703 47.49 22.79 12.78
N ILE A 704 48.02 23.98 13.10
CA ILE A 704 49.47 24.21 13.25
C ILE A 704 50.04 23.44 14.45
N LYS A 705 49.25 23.28 15.52
CA LYS A 705 49.65 22.54 16.72
C LYS A 705 49.69 21.02 16.50
N LEU A 706 48.87 20.51 15.57
CA LEU A 706 48.73 19.09 15.24
C LEU A 706 49.82 18.62 14.29
#